data_AF-A0A1G2QHB5-F1
#
_entry.id   AF-A0A1G2QHB5-F1
#
_cell.length_a   1.000
_cell.length_b   1.000
_cell.length_c   1.000
_cell.angle_alpha   90.00
_cell.angle_beta   90.00
_cell.angle_gamma   90.00
#
_symmetry.space_group_name_H-M   'P 1'
#
loop_
_entity.id
_entity.type
_entity.pdbx_description
1 polymer ?
#
loop_
_entity_poly.entity_id
_entity_poly.type
_entity_poly.pdbx_seq_one_letter_code
_entity_poly.pdbx_strand_id
1 'polypeptide(L)'
;MKNLDFVRSAFIIVVGVLLVAFSTWYLMERTEILSGPQALVERLVAQVSGLGSCELKNPTVSITPRRQEGAPGERLKFSFTVRNNNLNCDPATFDIRPWLDPRYGLSAEPRLHVETLADGTSVTRDFIMISPATAEAREIVFNQKAVNVSSARHWGSADARYVVMVEEVETCVRRHPSISVRPATKAGLPGQIVNYLFTVTNNNSSVCGESDFQIKPYFFTDSVLSSASTPIMTMKIAAGGQVSKTYSVKSSATASLGDSVRFNLGAYSSFEGVNYRHSQDLFYVVGTSTVPVSAPPVPVEPVEPVPLPEPPLTEGEPISLALITIAADSLVNNVYRLGVNIGYTASADTSVHFRKNIVRNPGFEVSTLRSNYVLHHFRTKDGNGKLIGEGSIQANQAQEFCWNTDWSNNGNLGQPIGTWNDADYEIMSGPLKGIKGVVQDFTYEADASGAPHYTFTLDKNLPRRPGNTDTILTVRKTFDDFDSTEKRPGSPGQRSLRLEPETGPGKTTLLNQLYDDGSSTVVEDGYSGKKMIVEGRWRLSFWAKAATPGDKVFISFVRPGTPGFLSEVVTLDKAGWQEYDIPFTVPVGTDARHTNAAPPVGLKISSVPDQYDRVYKDYRNRSQIWIDDVYLGEADNTNPTVFSDQAVAMLKELNPGVLRYWGGNLGEPLVNVLGSEWGRGMSRFATRAKTGNEYFSSLPEVLDLAKEIDADPWYVVPPTLTKEELKDLTTYVNSRAGEFNRIYLEYGNEMWGTGCGSDPFMGATVGFHLPKMADEAFEVMRDAGLSSKVKLIIGGQAAWVGRQSQIEANSDSHDITAIAPYYTMIEEGITNRPTPTVANLLDYIYASPLIRNKANNKTNQSSKIISQAGREPAIYEINFHDTGSFPPIALKNKILTGQAGGITLPLHMLHAMKESGIRIQTAFSFLQIYFRDTGGTMTRLWGIARDLDNIQAYRGTGLALSVANKAVFGDLIGSNVVGGGSWSRTMVDEFDRSKKADHVIPYLQSFAFKDGNRYGLIVFNVHQTATIKSKLDLPGVGGAGTRYQLYHPDPLATNERSVNLTIQEVPVTIDEITEYEFPPHSITSFTWSE
;
A
#
# COMPACT_ATOMS: atom_id res chain seq x y z
N MET A 1 -45.03 50.17 55.18
CA MET A 1 -44.30 49.25 56.07
C MET A 1 -43.29 48.47 55.23
N LYS A 2 -41.99 48.78 55.40
CA LYS A 2 -40.74 48.02 55.11
C LYS A 2 -40.66 47.21 53.79
N ASN A 3 -39.68 47.33 52.89
CA ASN A 3 -38.44 48.11 52.66
C ASN A 3 -38.13 47.93 51.15
N LEU A 4 -38.02 49.02 50.36
CA LEU A 4 -36.78 49.62 49.78
C LEU A 4 -35.91 48.62 48.98
N ASP A 5 -35.93 48.65 47.63
CA ASP A 5 -35.28 49.60 46.70
C ASP A 5 -33.76 49.40 46.58
N PHE A 6 -33.28 48.97 45.40
CA PHE A 6 -32.53 49.85 44.48
C PHE A 6 -32.16 49.09 43.18
N VAL A 7 -32.87 49.41 42.10
CA VAL A 7 -32.49 49.08 40.73
C VAL A 7 -32.08 50.38 40.05
N ARG A 8 -30.85 50.39 39.51
CA ARG A 8 -30.36 51.15 38.34
C ARG A 8 -30.61 52.68 38.30
N SER A 9 -29.54 53.44 38.03
CA SER A 9 -29.30 54.00 36.68
C SER A 9 -28.05 54.89 36.62
N ALA A 10 -27.39 54.83 35.45
CA ALA A 10 -26.45 55.81 34.85
C ALA A 10 -25.09 56.00 35.56
N PHE A 11 -23.91 55.66 35.02
CA PHE A 11 -23.39 55.83 33.65
C PHE A 11 -23.89 57.13 33.01
N ILE A 12 -23.13 58.22 33.18
CA ILE A 12 -22.58 59.01 32.05
C ILE A 12 -21.87 60.27 32.58
N ILE A 13 -20.54 60.27 32.37
CA ILE A 13 -19.75 61.35 31.78
C ILE A 13 -19.84 62.72 32.47
N VAL A 14 -18.76 63.10 33.18
CA VAL A 14 -17.92 64.28 32.85
C VAL A 14 -16.59 64.08 33.57
N VAL A 15 -15.61 63.56 32.84
CA VAL A 15 -14.20 63.89 33.05
C VAL A 15 -14.06 65.39 32.85
N GLY A 16 -13.31 66.03 33.74
CA GLY A 16 -12.67 67.29 33.42
C GLY A 16 -13.56 68.48 33.73
N VAL A 17 -13.31 69.08 34.87
CA VAL A 17 -12.80 70.45 34.98
C VAL A 17 -12.49 70.56 36.46
N LEU A 18 -11.19 70.52 36.80
CA LEU A 18 -10.48 71.77 37.07
C LEU A 18 -11.17 72.48 38.24
N LEU A 19 -10.52 72.43 39.41
CA LEU A 19 -9.71 73.58 39.84
C LEU A 19 -10.64 74.76 40.19
N VAL A 20 -10.70 75.26 41.41
CA VAL A 20 -9.58 75.98 42.02
C VAL A 20 -9.91 76.26 43.49
N ALA A 21 -8.93 75.95 44.34
CA ALA A 21 -8.45 76.62 45.56
C ALA A 21 -9.43 77.20 46.59
N PHE A 22 -9.18 76.85 47.86
CA PHE A 22 -8.92 77.76 49.00
C PHE A 22 -8.39 76.86 50.13
N SER A 23 -7.18 76.99 50.67
CA SER A 23 -6.48 78.21 51.06
C SER A 23 -4.97 77.96 51.19
N THR A 24 -4.22 78.97 50.77
CA THR A 24 -2.77 79.08 50.70
C THR A 24 -2.18 79.70 51.98
N TRP A 25 -0.99 79.26 52.37
CA TRP A 25 -0.05 80.06 53.18
C TRP A 25 1.36 79.74 52.67
N TYR A 26 2.00 80.67 51.96
CA TYR A 26 3.02 81.60 52.48
C TYR A 26 4.25 80.86 53.06
N LEU A 27 5.52 81.22 52.86
CA LEU A 27 6.30 82.07 51.95
C LEU A 27 7.70 82.05 52.60
N MET A 28 8.78 81.91 51.83
CA MET A 28 10.19 82.18 52.25
C MET A 28 10.75 81.21 53.34
N GLU A 29 12.01 80.78 53.41
CA GLU A 29 13.26 81.37 52.94
C GLU A 29 14.38 80.31 52.90
N ARG A 30 15.29 80.56 51.97
CA ARG A 30 16.65 80.08 51.73
C ARG A 30 17.50 79.50 52.89
N THR A 31 18.35 78.55 52.46
CA THR A 31 19.80 78.35 52.74
C THR A 31 20.32 77.88 54.11
N GLU A 32 21.07 76.78 54.00
CA GLU A 32 22.42 76.54 54.55
C GLU A 32 22.61 75.95 55.97
N ILE A 33 23.32 74.81 55.96
CA ILE A 33 24.53 74.50 56.75
C ILE A 33 24.36 73.73 58.09
N LEU A 34 25.10 72.60 58.13
CA LEU A 34 25.76 71.89 59.24
C LEU A 34 25.01 70.81 60.07
N SER A 35 25.33 69.56 59.71
CA SER A 35 25.98 68.53 60.54
C SER A 35 25.28 67.93 61.78
N GLY A 36 24.88 66.66 61.64
CA GLY A 36 25.09 65.55 62.61
C GLY A 36 24.21 65.53 63.88
N PRO A 37 23.50 64.40 64.17
CA PRO A 37 24.09 63.07 64.17
C PRO A 37 23.29 62.07 63.32
N GLN A 38 23.68 61.94 62.05
CA GLN A 38 23.20 60.95 61.09
C GLN A 38 23.76 59.53 61.36
N ALA A 39 24.74 59.42 62.27
CA ALA A 39 25.43 58.15 62.57
C ALA A 39 24.60 57.15 63.41
N LEU A 40 23.51 57.56 64.07
CA LEU A 40 22.68 56.65 64.88
C LEU A 40 21.47 56.10 64.11
N VAL A 41 20.88 56.89 63.21
CA VAL A 41 19.72 56.46 62.40
C VAL A 41 20.15 55.62 61.21
N GLU A 42 21.29 55.90 60.58
CA GLU A 42 21.80 55.05 59.49
C GLU A 42 22.26 53.67 59.97
N ARG A 43 22.73 53.52 61.22
CA ARG A 43 23.01 52.19 61.79
C ARG A 43 21.75 51.38 62.10
N LEU A 44 20.64 52.01 62.50
CA LEU A 44 19.38 51.30 62.71
C LEU A 44 18.63 51.00 61.40
N VAL A 45 18.68 51.89 60.42
CA VAL A 45 18.02 51.67 59.12
C VAL A 45 18.82 50.69 58.26
N ALA A 46 20.15 50.64 58.34
CA ALA A 46 20.95 49.61 57.67
C ALA A 46 20.80 48.21 58.29
N GLN A 47 20.37 48.09 59.55
CA GLN A 47 20.04 46.79 60.17
C GLN A 47 18.62 46.29 59.87
N VAL A 48 17.68 47.18 59.51
CA VAL A 48 16.29 46.80 59.19
C VAL A 48 16.02 46.73 57.67
N SER A 49 16.81 47.41 56.84
CA SER A 49 16.71 47.35 55.36
C SER A 49 17.40 46.12 54.74
N GLY A 50 18.02 45.26 55.56
CA GLY A 50 18.64 43.99 55.15
C GLY A 50 17.72 42.77 55.25
N LEU A 51 16.50 42.92 55.79
CA LEU A 51 15.51 41.85 55.81
C LEU A 51 14.79 41.83 54.46
N GLY A 52 15.40 41.19 53.47
CA GLY A 52 14.73 40.92 52.19
C GLY A 52 13.39 40.25 52.44
N SER A 53 12.34 40.67 51.74
CA SER A 53 11.03 40.03 51.83
C SER A 53 11.18 38.54 51.52
N CYS A 54 10.69 37.67 52.41
CA CYS A 54 10.74 36.22 52.21
C CYS A 54 10.14 35.84 50.86
N GLU A 55 10.96 35.21 50.00
CA GLU A 55 10.58 34.72 48.69
C GLU A 55 10.55 33.18 48.74
N LEU A 56 9.36 32.59 48.66
CA LEU A 56 9.20 31.14 48.56
C LEU A 56 9.58 30.67 47.14
N LYS A 57 10.37 29.60 47.04
CA LYS A 57 10.75 28.97 45.76
C LYS A 57 10.50 27.48 45.80
N ASN A 58 10.38 26.88 44.62
CA ASN A 58 10.32 25.42 44.49
C ASN A 58 11.61 24.80 45.02
N PRO A 59 11.56 23.81 45.93
CA PRO A 59 12.76 23.10 46.38
C PRO A 59 13.38 22.31 45.23
N THR A 60 14.68 22.03 45.30
CA THR A 60 15.34 21.11 44.35
C THR A 60 15.38 19.72 44.96
N VAL A 61 15.00 18.70 44.19
CA VAL A 61 15.03 17.29 44.60
C VAL A 61 15.96 16.51 43.67
N SER A 62 16.73 15.57 44.20
CA SER A 62 17.53 14.62 43.41
C SER A 62 17.54 13.25 44.07
N ILE A 63 17.51 12.17 43.29
CA ILE A 63 17.57 10.78 43.79
C ILE A 63 18.88 10.12 43.36
N THR A 64 19.50 9.32 44.23
CA THR A 64 20.69 8.52 43.97
C THR A 64 20.57 7.14 44.63
N PRO A 65 20.92 6.04 43.93
CA PRO A 65 21.15 5.98 42.49
C PRO A 65 19.87 6.27 41.68
N ARG A 66 20.00 6.68 40.42
CA ARG A 66 18.84 6.94 39.54
C ARG A 66 18.19 5.68 38.98
N ARG A 67 18.85 4.53 39.08
CA ARG A 67 18.39 3.22 38.61
C ARG A 67 18.95 2.12 39.50
N GLN A 68 18.10 1.18 39.90
CA GLN A 68 18.50 -0.08 40.54
C GLN A 68 17.65 -1.22 40.01
N GLU A 69 18.22 -2.42 40.08
CA GLU A 69 17.60 -3.66 39.63
C GLU A 69 17.48 -4.62 40.81
N GLY A 70 16.39 -5.40 40.87
CA GLY A 70 16.17 -6.39 41.91
C GLY A 70 15.06 -7.38 41.54
N ALA A 71 15.06 -8.55 42.17
CA ALA A 71 14.04 -9.57 42.02
C ALA A 71 12.65 -9.08 42.49
N PRO A 72 11.55 -9.76 42.10
CA PRO A 72 10.23 -9.52 42.67
C PRO A 72 10.27 -9.65 44.19
N GLY A 73 9.74 -8.67 44.92
CA GLY A 73 9.77 -8.63 46.38
C GLY A 73 11.06 -8.07 46.98
N GLU A 74 12.08 -7.75 46.16
CA GLU A 74 13.35 -7.24 46.65
C GLU A 74 13.22 -5.81 47.21
N ARG A 75 14.10 -5.49 48.17
CA ARG A 75 14.13 -4.22 48.91
C ARG A 75 15.33 -3.42 48.43
N LEU A 76 15.11 -2.42 47.57
CA LEU A 76 16.17 -1.60 46.98
C LEU A 76 16.27 -0.25 47.70
N LYS A 77 17.48 0.12 48.13
CA LYS A 77 17.73 1.32 48.94
C LYS A 77 18.06 2.52 48.05
N PHE A 78 17.21 3.54 48.06
CA PHE A 78 17.44 4.82 47.38
C PHE A 78 17.71 5.94 48.41
N SER A 79 18.40 6.98 47.97
CA SER A 79 18.57 8.21 48.74
C SER A 79 18.00 9.38 47.96
N PHE A 80 17.27 10.28 48.60
CA PHE A 80 16.91 11.56 48.02
C PHE A 80 17.65 12.69 48.72
N THR A 81 17.91 13.78 48.01
CA THR A 81 18.37 15.05 48.56
C THR A 81 17.34 16.13 48.24
N VAL A 82 16.91 16.88 49.25
CA VAL A 82 16.04 18.05 49.10
C VAL A 82 16.80 19.29 49.52
N ARG A 83 16.81 20.31 48.66
CA ARG A 83 17.34 21.64 48.97
C ARG A 83 16.21 22.65 49.09
N ASN A 84 16.19 23.40 50.19
CA ASN A 84 15.32 24.56 50.32
C ASN A 84 15.90 25.73 49.50
N ASN A 85 15.13 26.20 48.52
CA ASN A 85 15.53 27.31 47.64
C ASN A 85 14.86 28.64 48.00
N ASN A 86 14.07 28.69 49.09
CA ASN A 86 13.51 29.94 49.57
C ASN A 86 14.63 30.96 49.84
N LEU A 87 14.37 32.26 49.70
CA LEU A 87 15.34 33.31 49.98
C LEU A 87 14.84 34.24 51.09
N ASN A 88 15.68 34.52 52.08
CA ASN A 88 15.39 35.41 53.22
C ASN A 88 14.13 34.99 54.00
N CYS A 89 13.86 33.69 54.05
CA CYS A 89 12.72 33.11 54.77
C CYS A 89 13.18 32.40 56.04
N ASP A 90 12.28 32.33 57.02
CA ASP A 90 12.41 31.37 58.12
C ASP A 90 12.50 29.92 57.57
N PRO A 91 13.10 28.98 58.33
CA PRO A 91 13.17 27.59 57.92
C PRO A 91 11.81 27.02 57.48
N ALA A 92 11.78 26.36 56.33
CA ALA A 92 10.57 25.80 55.76
C ALA A 92 10.50 24.29 55.98
N THR A 93 9.31 23.80 56.31
CA THR A 93 9.04 22.37 56.48
C THR A 93 8.55 21.76 55.16
N PHE A 94 9.14 20.63 54.77
CA PHE A 94 8.81 19.89 53.56
C PHE A 94 8.28 18.50 53.88
N ASP A 95 7.12 18.17 53.29
CA ASP A 95 6.61 16.80 53.22
C ASP A 95 7.18 16.11 51.97
N ILE A 96 7.92 15.03 52.19
CA ILE A 96 8.71 14.37 51.15
C ILE A 96 8.22 12.92 51.03
N ARG A 97 7.58 12.60 49.90
CA ARG A 97 6.97 11.29 49.65
C ARG A 97 7.24 10.81 48.23
N PRO A 98 7.38 9.49 48.03
CA PRO A 98 7.36 8.93 46.69
C PRO A 98 5.93 8.96 46.15
N TRP A 99 5.80 9.35 44.89
CA TRP A 99 4.58 9.16 44.11
C TRP A 99 4.68 7.81 43.39
N LEU A 100 3.86 6.87 43.83
CA LEU A 100 3.85 5.49 43.35
C LEU A 100 2.55 5.24 42.58
N ASP A 101 2.67 4.77 41.34
CA ASP A 101 1.53 4.35 40.54
C ASP A 101 0.94 3.05 41.13
N PRO A 102 -0.34 3.05 41.55
CA PRO A 102 -0.98 1.89 42.16
C PRO A 102 -0.95 0.63 41.29
N ARG A 103 -0.86 0.79 39.95
CA ARG A 103 -0.86 -0.33 38.99
C ARG A 103 0.35 -1.24 39.13
N TYR A 104 1.47 -0.74 39.68
CA TYR A 104 2.70 -1.52 39.82
C TYR A 104 2.91 -2.08 41.23
N GLY A 105 2.04 -1.73 42.18
CA GLY A 105 2.09 -2.26 43.55
C GLY A 105 3.37 -1.93 44.33
N LEU A 106 4.17 -0.96 43.88
CA LEU A 106 5.37 -0.53 44.61
C LEU A 106 4.98 0.03 45.99
N SER A 107 5.83 -0.23 46.98
CA SER A 107 5.75 0.40 48.30
C SER A 107 7.09 1.01 48.70
N ALA A 108 7.05 1.96 49.64
CA ALA A 108 8.23 2.68 50.11
C ALA A 108 8.27 2.74 51.65
N GLU A 109 9.45 2.56 52.21
CA GLU A 109 9.69 2.57 53.66
C GLU A 109 10.88 3.49 54.02
N PRO A 110 10.67 4.58 54.79
CA PRO A 110 9.36 5.11 55.18
C PRO A 110 8.65 5.80 54.01
N ARG A 111 7.32 5.86 54.05
CA ARG A 111 6.50 6.47 52.97
C ARG A 111 6.46 7.99 53.01
N LEU A 112 6.85 8.60 54.13
CA LEU A 112 6.86 10.05 54.33
C LEU A 112 8.08 10.43 55.17
N HIS A 113 8.79 11.45 54.72
CA HIS A 113 9.75 12.18 55.53
C HIS A 113 9.25 13.62 55.71
N VAL A 114 9.53 14.19 56.88
CA VAL A 114 9.22 15.60 57.18
C VAL A 114 10.53 16.26 57.60
N GLU A 115 10.93 17.29 56.87
CA GLU A 115 12.22 17.95 57.08
C GLU A 115 12.04 19.47 57.13
N THR A 116 12.56 20.11 58.17
CA THR A 116 12.58 21.57 58.30
C THR A 116 13.97 22.09 57.95
N LEU A 117 14.07 22.87 56.88
CA LEU A 117 15.33 23.30 56.29
C LEU A 117 15.43 24.82 56.29
N ALA A 118 16.54 25.36 56.76
CA ALA A 118 16.87 26.77 56.58
C ALA A 118 17.08 27.09 55.09
N ASP A 119 16.91 28.36 54.71
CA ASP A 119 17.24 28.86 53.37
C ASP A 119 18.60 28.32 52.88
N GLY A 120 18.62 27.81 51.65
CA GLY A 120 19.81 27.36 50.95
C GLY A 120 20.36 26.00 51.39
N THR A 121 19.86 25.45 52.50
CA THR A 121 20.33 24.18 53.07
C THR A 121 19.69 22.97 52.40
N SER A 122 20.41 21.85 52.44
CA SER A 122 19.96 20.57 51.89
C SER A 122 19.98 19.47 52.94
N VAL A 123 19.11 18.48 52.76
CA VAL A 123 19.11 17.25 53.56
C VAL A 123 19.06 16.03 52.64
N THR A 124 19.80 14.99 53.01
CA THR A 124 19.78 13.69 52.34
C THR A 124 19.19 12.65 53.28
N ARG A 125 18.29 11.81 52.76
CA ARG A 125 17.67 10.70 53.49
C ARG A 125 17.57 9.48 52.61
N ASP A 126 17.62 8.33 53.26
CA ASP A 126 17.44 7.03 52.63
C ASP A 126 15.99 6.55 52.78
N PHE A 127 15.49 5.85 51.76
CA PHE A 127 14.23 5.13 51.76
C PHE A 127 14.39 3.82 50.97
N ILE A 128 13.58 2.83 51.32
CA ILE A 128 13.59 1.52 50.68
C ILE A 128 12.37 1.44 49.77
N MET A 129 12.60 1.09 48.51
CA MET A 129 11.57 0.73 47.54
C MET A 129 11.41 -0.78 47.49
N ILE A 130 10.16 -1.24 47.44
CA ILE A 130 9.82 -2.67 47.47
C ILE A 130 8.81 -2.97 46.36
N SER A 131 9.13 -3.92 45.48
CA SER A 131 8.18 -4.45 44.51
C SER A 131 7.29 -5.55 45.11
N PRO A 132 6.10 -5.82 44.56
CA PRO A 132 5.35 -7.03 44.91
C PRO A 132 6.18 -8.30 44.65
N ALA A 133 6.04 -9.30 45.51
CA ALA A 133 6.67 -10.61 45.31
C ALA A 133 6.23 -11.32 44.02
N THR A 134 5.10 -10.89 43.42
CA THR A 134 4.54 -11.38 42.16
C THR A 134 4.77 -10.43 40.99
N ALA A 135 5.66 -9.43 41.13
CA ALA A 135 5.92 -8.47 40.08
C ALA A 135 6.57 -9.15 38.86
N GLU A 136 6.05 -8.88 37.67
CA GLU A 136 6.65 -9.35 36.41
C GLU A 136 7.89 -8.52 36.04
N ALA A 137 8.74 -9.06 35.16
CA ALA A 137 9.92 -8.36 34.67
C ALA A 137 9.53 -7.08 33.92
N ARG A 138 9.93 -5.92 34.45
CA ARG A 138 9.67 -4.61 33.85
C ARG A 138 10.48 -3.51 34.54
N GLU A 139 10.65 -2.40 33.85
CA GLU A 139 11.17 -1.18 34.44
C GLU A 139 10.02 -0.28 34.92
N ILE A 140 10.08 0.16 36.18
CA ILE A 140 9.08 1.01 36.81
C ILE A 140 9.72 2.35 37.16
N VAL A 141 9.19 3.44 36.60
CA VAL A 141 9.60 4.81 36.95
C VAL A 141 8.78 5.28 38.14
N PHE A 142 9.43 5.81 39.17
CA PHE A 142 8.79 6.48 40.29
C PHE A 142 9.43 7.84 40.54
N ASN A 143 8.68 8.75 41.16
CA ASN A 143 9.16 10.10 41.43
C ASN A 143 9.11 10.42 42.94
N GLN A 144 10.16 11.05 43.48
CA GLN A 144 10.17 11.59 44.83
C GLN A 144 9.77 13.06 44.81
N LYS A 145 8.71 13.42 45.53
CA LYS A 145 8.16 14.79 45.57
C LYS A 145 8.33 15.41 46.96
N ALA A 146 8.91 16.61 47.02
CA ALA A 146 9.02 17.44 48.21
C ALA A 146 8.06 18.64 48.09
N VAL A 147 7.17 18.81 49.06
CA VAL A 147 6.15 19.87 49.06
C VAL A 147 6.32 20.75 50.29
N ASN A 148 6.40 22.06 50.13
CA ASN A 148 6.43 22.98 51.25
C ASN A 148 5.08 22.98 51.99
N VAL A 149 5.08 22.63 53.27
CA VAL A 149 3.86 22.48 54.11
C VAL A 149 3.11 23.80 54.26
N SER A 150 3.83 24.92 54.32
CA SER A 150 3.23 26.26 54.41
C SER A 150 2.63 26.75 53.07
N SER A 151 3.01 26.13 51.95
CA SER A 151 2.55 26.50 50.61
C SER A 151 2.65 25.34 49.63
N ALA A 152 1.56 24.58 49.46
CA ALA A 152 1.52 23.42 48.57
C ALA A 152 1.80 23.73 47.08
N ARG A 153 1.77 25.01 46.68
CA ARG A 153 2.15 25.46 45.33
C ARG A 153 3.64 25.39 45.06
N HIS A 154 4.47 25.39 46.12
CA HIS A 154 5.92 25.31 46.00
C HIS A 154 6.39 23.87 46.26
N TRP A 155 6.75 23.17 45.19
CA TRP A 155 7.17 21.78 45.25
C TRP A 155 8.24 21.48 44.21
N GLY A 156 9.03 20.46 44.48
CA GLY A 156 10.08 19.95 43.60
C GLY A 156 10.01 18.43 43.55
N SER A 157 10.55 17.85 42.48
CA SER A 157 10.47 16.41 42.30
C SER A 157 11.60 15.85 41.43
N ALA A 158 11.89 14.56 41.56
CA ALA A 158 12.92 13.87 40.76
C ALA A 158 12.56 12.41 40.52
N ASP A 159 12.91 11.90 39.35
CA ASP A 159 12.62 10.51 38.93
C ASP A 159 13.77 9.55 39.27
N ALA A 160 13.41 8.30 39.56
CA ALA A 160 14.30 7.15 39.61
C ALA A 160 13.59 5.89 39.05
N ARG A 161 14.39 4.88 38.70
CA ARG A 161 13.95 3.63 38.07
C ARG A 161 14.17 2.44 39.00
N TYR A 162 13.13 1.64 39.22
CA TYR A 162 13.18 0.31 39.82
C TYR A 162 12.97 -0.72 38.70
N VAL A 163 13.96 -1.58 38.44
CA VAL A 163 13.86 -2.65 37.44
C VAL A 163 13.60 -3.97 38.17
N VAL A 164 12.44 -4.59 37.91
CA VAL A 164 12.14 -5.92 38.39
C VAL A 164 12.81 -6.92 37.44
N MET A 165 13.78 -7.67 37.96
CA MET A 165 14.47 -8.74 37.22
C MET A 165 13.84 -10.07 37.60
N VAL A 166 13.15 -10.72 36.67
CA VAL A 166 12.73 -12.11 36.87
C VAL A 166 13.79 -12.98 36.23
N GLU A 167 14.41 -13.86 37.03
CA GLU A 167 15.26 -14.92 36.50
C GLU A 167 14.36 -15.77 35.59
N GLU A 168 14.67 -15.81 34.29
CA GLU A 168 13.86 -16.56 33.32
C GLU A 168 13.87 -18.04 33.71
N VAL A 169 12.84 -18.47 34.43
CA VAL A 169 12.49 -19.88 34.49
C VAL A 169 12.07 -20.21 33.06
N GLU A 170 12.91 -20.90 32.30
CA GLU A 170 12.56 -21.40 30.97
C GLU A 170 11.21 -22.11 31.08
N THR A 171 10.13 -21.46 30.65
CA THR A 171 8.81 -22.07 30.69
C THR A 171 8.76 -23.11 29.57
N CYS A 172 8.00 -24.18 29.81
CA CYS A 172 7.76 -25.16 28.76
C CYS A 172 7.04 -24.48 27.58
N VAL A 173 7.76 -24.24 26.49
CA VAL A 173 7.22 -23.73 25.23
C VAL A 173 6.93 -24.94 24.35
N ARG A 174 5.66 -25.34 24.29
CA ARG A 174 5.21 -26.39 23.37
C ARG A 174 5.13 -25.85 21.94
N ARG A 175 5.65 -26.61 20.98
CA ARG A 175 5.65 -26.25 19.55
C ARG A 175 4.97 -27.34 18.72
N HIS A 176 4.57 -27.00 17.51
CA HIS A 176 4.10 -28.00 16.55
C HIS A 176 5.20 -29.05 16.32
N PRO A 177 4.90 -30.37 16.39
CA PRO A 177 5.88 -31.38 16.01
C PRO A 177 6.26 -31.24 14.55
N SER A 178 7.35 -31.86 14.13
CA SER A 178 7.65 -32.08 12.71
C SER A 178 7.47 -33.56 12.41
N ILE A 179 6.90 -33.88 11.25
CA ILE A 179 6.87 -35.26 10.73
C ILE A 179 7.45 -35.26 9.32
N SER A 180 8.40 -36.15 9.07
CA SER A 180 8.98 -36.42 7.75
C SER A 180 8.80 -37.89 7.40
N VAL A 181 8.31 -38.18 6.20
CA VAL A 181 8.00 -39.53 5.73
C VAL A 181 8.77 -39.82 4.44
N ARG A 182 9.42 -40.99 4.37
CA ARG A 182 10.20 -41.42 3.22
C ARG A 182 9.98 -42.91 2.88
N PRO A 183 9.91 -43.25 1.58
CA PRO A 183 9.63 -42.34 0.46
C PRO A 183 8.21 -41.74 0.57
N ALA A 184 7.98 -40.56 -0.02
CA ALA A 184 6.66 -39.94 -0.04
C ALA A 184 5.66 -40.65 -0.99
N THR A 185 6.18 -41.46 -1.91
CA THR A 185 5.40 -42.25 -2.87
C THR A 185 5.81 -43.72 -2.79
N LYS A 186 4.83 -44.64 -2.71
CA LYS A 186 5.05 -46.09 -2.88
C LYS A 186 4.04 -46.71 -3.82
N ALA A 187 4.47 -47.70 -4.58
CA ALA A 187 3.61 -48.49 -5.45
C ALA A 187 3.31 -49.87 -4.85
N GLY A 188 2.10 -50.37 -5.09
CA GLY A 188 1.72 -51.75 -4.78
C GLY A 188 0.50 -52.17 -5.61
N LEU A 189 0.37 -53.48 -5.85
CA LEU A 189 -0.78 -54.06 -6.55
C LEU A 189 -2.10 -53.72 -5.83
N PRO A 190 -3.25 -53.79 -6.51
CA PRO A 190 -4.56 -53.69 -5.86
C PRO A 190 -4.64 -54.66 -4.66
N GLY A 191 -5.03 -54.17 -3.49
CA GLY A 191 -5.09 -54.96 -2.26
C GLY A 191 -3.77 -55.09 -1.49
N GLN A 192 -2.64 -54.60 -2.03
CA GLN A 192 -1.32 -54.75 -1.41
C GLN A 192 -1.14 -53.77 -0.23
N ILE A 193 -0.38 -54.21 0.78
CA ILE A 193 0.07 -53.37 1.89
C ILE A 193 1.46 -52.81 1.57
N VAL A 194 1.63 -51.51 1.74
CA VAL A 194 2.93 -50.83 1.64
C VAL A 194 3.25 -50.07 2.92
N ASN A 195 4.53 -50.03 3.29
CA ASN A 195 5.01 -49.44 4.54
C ASN A 195 5.75 -48.13 4.29
N TYR A 196 5.33 -47.04 4.93
CA TYR A 196 5.99 -45.74 4.90
C TYR A 196 6.82 -45.54 6.17
N LEU A 197 8.12 -45.25 6.06
CA LEU A 197 8.94 -44.91 7.22
C LEU A 197 8.76 -43.43 7.52
N PHE A 198 8.32 -43.10 8.73
CA PHE A 198 8.18 -41.73 9.19
C PHE A 198 9.07 -41.48 10.40
N THR A 199 9.53 -40.23 10.53
CA THR A 199 10.24 -39.71 11.69
C THR A 199 9.45 -38.54 12.25
N VAL A 200 9.20 -38.55 13.57
CA VAL A 200 8.54 -37.46 14.28
C VAL A 200 9.55 -36.80 15.20
N THR A 201 9.61 -35.47 15.16
CA THR A 201 10.42 -34.64 16.04
C THR A 201 9.51 -33.90 17.01
N ASN A 202 9.81 -33.99 18.30
CA ASN A 202 9.18 -33.15 19.31
C ASN A 202 9.92 -31.81 19.39
N ASN A 203 9.32 -30.76 18.84
CA ASN A 203 9.94 -29.43 18.79
C ASN A 203 9.73 -28.60 20.06
N ASN A 204 9.22 -29.17 21.15
CA ASN A 204 9.03 -28.46 22.41
C ASN A 204 10.38 -28.01 23.00
N SER A 205 10.37 -26.95 23.82
CA SER A 205 11.56 -26.57 24.60
C SER A 205 11.99 -27.70 25.53
N SER A 206 13.30 -27.79 25.82
CA SER A 206 13.94 -28.82 26.66
C SER A 206 13.22 -29.01 28.01
N VAL A 207 12.66 -27.94 28.57
CA VAL A 207 11.96 -27.95 29.86
C VAL A 207 10.59 -28.66 29.82
N CYS A 208 10.01 -28.90 28.64
CA CYS A 208 8.70 -29.53 28.50
C CYS A 208 8.65 -31.04 28.83
N GLY A 209 9.79 -31.70 29.04
CA GLY A 209 9.86 -33.14 29.21
C GLY A 209 9.33 -33.92 28.00
N GLU A 210 8.85 -35.15 28.21
CA GLU A 210 8.28 -35.97 27.14
C GLU A 210 6.84 -35.55 26.77
N SER A 211 6.51 -35.67 25.49
CA SER A 211 5.14 -35.45 24.98
C SER A 211 4.61 -36.72 24.32
N ASP A 212 3.30 -36.94 24.48
CA ASP A 212 2.57 -37.97 23.75
C ASP A 212 2.20 -37.46 22.35
N PHE A 213 2.51 -38.26 21.33
CA PHE A 213 2.13 -38.03 19.94
C PHE A 213 1.26 -39.18 19.43
N GLN A 214 0.14 -38.81 18.81
CA GLN A 214 -0.70 -39.69 18.01
C GLN A 214 -0.35 -39.50 16.54
N ILE A 215 0.02 -40.59 15.87
CA ILE A 215 0.30 -40.62 14.44
C ILE A 215 -0.86 -41.31 13.76
N LYS A 216 -1.57 -40.57 12.90
CA LYS A 216 -2.74 -41.10 12.20
C LYS A 216 -2.81 -40.60 10.77
N PRO A 217 -3.26 -41.44 9.83
CA PRO A 217 -3.48 -41.04 8.46
C PRO A 217 -4.82 -40.34 8.33
N TYR A 218 -4.93 -39.47 7.33
CA TYR A 218 -6.20 -38.97 6.83
C TYR A 218 -6.35 -39.42 5.38
N PHE A 219 -7.35 -40.27 5.16
CA PHE A 219 -7.78 -40.68 3.83
C PHE A 219 -8.98 -39.81 3.42
N PHE A 220 -9.02 -39.32 2.19
CA PHE A 220 -10.16 -38.56 1.68
C PHE A 220 -11.43 -39.41 1.65
N THR A 221 -12.60 -38.76 1.71
CA THR A 221 -13.89 -39.42 1.46
C THR A 221 -13.82 -40.14 0.11
N ASP A 222 -14.26 -41.40 0.08
CA ASP A 222 -14.18 -42.30 -1.08
C ASP A 222 -12.77 -42.77 -1.50
N SER A 223 -11.76 -42.58 -0.64
CA SER A 223 -10.42 -43.13 -0.90
C SER A 223 -10.46 -44.65 -0.97
N VAL A 224 -9.81 -45.20 -2.00
CA VAL A 224 -9.55 -46.65 -2.09
C VAL A 224 -8.45 -47.11 -1.13
N LEU A 225 -7.89 -46.23 -0.31
CA LEU A 225 -6.86 -46.56 0.68
C LEU A 225 -7.46 -46.73 2.07
N SER A 226 -6.85 -47.61 2.85
CA SER A 226 -7.15 -47.81 4.26
C SER A 226 -5.88 -48.06 5.05
N SER A 227 -5.93 -47.84 6.36
CA SER A 227 -4.85 -48.25 7.24
C SER A 227 -4.76 -49.77 7.27
N ALA A 228 -3.58 -50.33 7.00
CA ALA A 228 -3.34 -51.77 7.09
C ALA A 228 -3.05 -52.24 8.53
N SER A 229 -2.80 -51.28 9.42
CA SER A 229 -2.53 -51.48 10.85
C SER A 229 -3.47 -50.60 11.70
N THR A 230 -3.29 -50.57 13.02
CA THR A 230 -4.07 -49.69 13.91
C THR A 230 -4.08 -48.25 13.38
N PRO A 231 -5.26 -47.62 13.18
CA PRO A 231 -5.39 -46.33 12.52
C PRO A 231 -4.75 -45.16 13.28
N ILE A 232 -4.35 -45.38 14.53
CA ILE A 232 -3.64 -44.42 15.37
C ILE A 232 -2.49 -45.14 16.05
N MET A 233 -1.28 -44.61 15.92
CA MET A 233 -0.09 -45.08 16.62
C MET A 233 0.32 -44.03 17.66
N THR A 234 0.52 -44.43 18.91
CA THR A 234 0.98 -43.54 19.98
C THR A 234 2.47 -43.72 20.26
N MET A 235 3.15 -42.61 20.61
CA MET A 235 4.54 -42.61 21.06
C MET A 235 4.83 -41.45 22.00
N LYS A 236 5.70 -41.70 22.99
CA LYS A 236 6.30 -40.66 23.82
C LYS A 236 7.64 -40.26 23.23
N ILE A 237 7.86 -38.95 23.11
CA ILE A 237 9.12 -38.40 22.58
C ILE A 237 9.56 -37.27 23.52
N ALA A 238 10.78 -37.35 24.03
CA ALA A 238 11.41 -36.27 24.80
C ALA A 238 11.49 -34.97 23.97
N ALA A 239 11.43 -33.81 24.62
CA ALA A 239 11.65 -32.52 23.97
C ALA A 239 12.99 -32.50 23.20
N GLY A 240 12.96 -32.03 21.95
CA GLY A 240 14.08 -32.10 21.01
C GLY A 240 14.37 -33.50 20.44
N GLY A 241 13.75 -34.54 20.98
CA GLY A 241 13.93 -35.93 20.57
C GLY A 241 13.22 -36.28 19.25
N GLN A 242 13.65 -37.39 18.65
CA GLN A 242 13.08 -37.93 17.41
C GLN A 242 12.81 -39.42 17.53
N VAL A 243 11.71 -39.89 16.93
CA VAL A 243 11.38 -41.32 16.84
C VAL A 243 10.97 -41.66 15.41
N SER A 244 11.54 -42.73 14.87
CA SER A 244 11.19 -43.26 13.55
C SER A 244 10.43 -44.58 13.65
N LYS A 245 9.32 -44.71 12.92
CA LYS A 245 8.52 -45.95 12.82
C LYS A 245 7.91 -46.10 11.43
N THR A 246 7.39 -47.28 11.12
CA THR A 246 6.69 -47.54 9.86
C THR A 246 5.19 -47.48 10.02
N TYR A 247 4.51 -46.84 9.07
CA TYR A 247 3.05 -46.82 8.95
C TYR A 247 2.61 -47.61 7.71
N SER A 248 1.70 -48.58 7.89
CA SER A 248 1.28 -49.48 6.82
C SER A 248 -0.07 -49.06 6.21
N VAL A 249 -0.13 -48.93 4.89
CA VAL A 249 -1.31 -48.52 4.13
C VAL A 249 -1.66 -49.60 3.10
N LYS A 250 -2.95 -49.90 2.95
CA LYS A 250 -3.49 -50.91 2.04
C LYS A 250 -4.43 -50.27 1.03
N SER A 251 -4.28 -50.61 -0.26
CA SER A 251 -5.29 -50.25 -1.28
C SER A 251 -6.46 -51.24 -1.31
N SER A 252 -7.59 -50.85 -1.90
CA SER A 252 -8.70 -51.76 -2.19
C SER A 252 -8.26 -52.83 -3.18
N ALA A 253 -8.77 -54.05 -3.03
CA ALA A 253 -8.54 -55.14 -3.99
C ALA A 253 -9.14 -54.83 -5.37
N THR A 254 -10.09 -53.89 -5.45
CA THR A 254 -10.75 -53.45 -6.68
C THR A 254 -10.23 -52.11 -7.20
N ALA A 255 -9.14 -51.57 -6.63
CA ALA A 255 -8.56 -50.30 -7.09
C ALA A 255 -7.99 -50.46 -8.52
N SER A 256 -8.14 -49.44 -9.36
CA SER A 256 -7.72 -49.52 -10.77
C SER A 256 -6.20 -49.40 -10.88
N LEU A 257 -5.60 -50.17 -11.79
CA LEU A 257 -4.17 -50.05 -12.08
C LEU A 257 -3.87 -48.66 -12.69
N GLY A 258 -2.81 -48.02 -12.21
CA GLY A 258 -2.41 -46.66 -12.56
C GLY A 258 -2.91 -45.57 -11.60
N ASP A 259 -3.84 -45.88 -10.70
CA ASP A 259 -4.37 -44.89 -9.75
C ASP A 259 -3.27 -44.40 -8.80
N SER A 260 -3.02 -43.09 -8.78
CA SER A 260 -2.19 -42.42 -7.78
C SER A 260 -3.09 -41.76 -6.75
N VAL A 261 -3.15 -42.32 -5.55
CA VAL A 261 -4.09 -41.91 -4.51
C VAL A 261 -3.34 -41.18 -3.41
N ARG A 262 -3.66 -39.90 -3.24
CA ARG A 262 -3.11 -39.06 -2.17
C ARG A 262 -3.76 -39.40 -0.83
N PHE A 263 -2.95 -39.44 0.22
CA PHE A 263 -3.40 -39.41 1.61
C PHE A 263 -2.40 -38.59 2.44
N ASN A 264 -2.75 -38.28 3.68
CA ASN A 264 -1.86 -37.55 4.57
C ASN A 264 -1.50 -38.38 5.79
N LEU A 265 -0.28 -38.26 6.30
CA LEU A 265 0.11 -38.80 7.61
C LEU A 265 0.45 -37.65 8.56
N GLY A 266 -0.30 -37.54 9.65
CA GLY A 266 -0.15 -36.45 10.62
C GLY A 266 0.37 -36.94 11.98
N ALA A 267 1.20 -36.11 12.61
CA ALA A 267 1.58 -36.21 14.00
C ALA A 267 0.80 -35.18 14.83
N TYR A 268 0.15 -35.63 15.90
CA TYR A 268 -0.74 -34.82 16.73
C TYR A 268 -0.36 -34.98 18.20
N SER A 269 -0.28 -33.87 18.93
CA SER A 269 -0.16 -33.86 20.38
C SER A 269 -1.20 -32.92 20.96
N SER A 270 -1.84 -33.31 22.06
CA SER A 270 -2.79 -32.48 22.77
C SER A 270 -2.35 -32.26 24.20
N PHE A 271 -2.37 -31.02 24.64
CA PHE A 271 -2.05 -30.64 26.02
C PHE A 271 -3.02 -29.53 26.43
N GLU A 272 -3.71 -29.71 27.56
CA GLU A 272 -4.67 -28.73 28.10
C GLU A 272 -5.70 -28.21 27.08
N GLY A 273 -6.13 -29.06 26.15
CA GLY A 273 -7.13 -28.71 25.13
C GLY A 273 -6.57 -27.99 23.89
N VAL A 274 -5.27 -27.63 23.88
CA VAL A 274 -4.58 -27.10 22.70
C VAL A 274 -3.98 -28.23 21.87
N ASN A 275 -4.21 -28.21 20.57
CA ASN A 275 -3.77 -29.25 19.64
C ASN A 275 -2.57 -28.78 18.80
N TYR A 276 -1.43 -29.44 18.96
CA TYR A 276 -0.23 -29.25 18.16
C TYR A 276 -0.18 -30.33 17.08
N ARG A 277 0.03 -29.92 15.82
CA ARG A 277 0.03 -30.86 14.69
C ARG A 277 0.96 -30.47 13.56
N HIS A 278 1.44 -31.48 12.85
CA HIS A 278 2.06 -31.36 11.53
C HIS A 278 1.70 -32.58 10.69
N SER A 279 1.66 -32.41 9.38
CA SER A 279 1.12 -33.37 8.44
C SER A 279 1.90 -33.36 7.14
N GLN A 280 2.16 -34.53 6.55
CA GLN A 280 2.83 -34.65 5.25
C GLN A 280 1.97 -35.44 4.27
N ASP A 281 1.86 -34.95 3.05
CA ASP A 281 1.16 -35.62 1.96
C ASP A 281 2.00 -36.76 1.38
N LEU A 282 1.33 -37.88 1.10
CA LEU A 282 1.89 -39.12 0.60
C LEU A 282 1.03 -39.67 -0.53
N PHE A 283 1.63 -40.50 -1.38
CA PHE A 283 0.97 -41.08 -2.56
C PHE A 283 1.15 -42.60 -2.61
N TYR A 284 0.02 -43.32 -2.65
CA TYR A 284 0.00 -44.74 -3.00
C TYR A 284 -0.33 -44.87 -4.48
N VAL A 285 0.55 -45.50 -5.27
CA VAL A 285 0.30 -45.82 -6.67
C VAL A 285 -0.13 -47.28 -6.82
N VAL A 286 -1.30 -47.53 -7.39
CA VAL A 286 -1.83 -48.88 -7.60
C VAL A 286 -1.23 -49.46 -8.87
N GLY A 287 -0.25 -50.37 -8.78
CA GLY A 287 0.47 -50.85 -9.94
C GLY A 287 1.64 -51.81 -9.63
N THR A 288 2.26 -52.37 -10.67
CA THR A 288 3.39 -53.31 -10.52
C THR A 288 4.66 -52.58 -10.07
N SER A 289 5.28 -53.05 -8.99
CA SER A 289 6.57 -52.57 -8.49
C SER A 289 7.70 -53.00 -9.44
N THR A 290 8.07 -52.15 -10.41
CA THR A 290 9.21 -52.40 -11.30
C THR A 290 10.52 -51.94 -10.66
N VAL A 291 11.15 -52.74 -9.78
CA VAL A 291 12.63 -52.95 -9.67
C VAL A 291 12.91 -54.19 -8.76
N PRO A 292 13.74 -55.17 -9.18
CA PRO A 292 14.20 -56.30 -8.36
C PRO A 292 15.49 -56.02 -7.55
N VAL A 293 15.65 -56.75 -6.43
CA VAL A 293 16.73 -56.64 -5.42
C VAL A 293 17.97 -57.48 -5.80
N SER A 294 19.20 -56.95 -5.62
CA SER A 294 20.42 -57.78 -5.47
C SER A 294 21.46 -57.15 -4.51
N ALA A 295 22.31 -58.02 -3.92
CA ALA A 295 23.09 -57.88 -2.69
C ALA A 295 24.50 -57.21 -2.86
N PRO A 296 25.23 -56.86 -1.77
CA PRO A 296 26.27 -55.80 -1.74
C PRO A 296 27.70 -56.31 -2.03
N PRO A 297 28.58 -55.48 -2.63
CA PRO A 297 29.80 -55.08 -1.90
C PRO A 297 30.44 -53.70 -2.24
N VAL A 298 31.13 -53.17 -1.22
CA VAL A 298 32.24 -52.16 -1.15
C VAL A 298 31.89 -50.67 -1.44
N PRO A 299 32.29 -49.75 -0.53
CA PRO A 299 31.81 -48.38 -0.52
C PRO A 299 32.55 -47.49 -1.52
N VAL A 300 31.81 -46.90 -2.46
CA VAL A 300 32.23 -45.73 -3.23
C VAL A 300 31.01 -44.82 -3.44
N GLU A 301 31.16 -43.61 -2.89
CA GLU A 301 30.49 -42.30 -3.04
C GLU A 301 29.10 -42.10 -3.70
N PRO A 302 28.34 -41.06 -3.24
CA PRO A 302 26.89 -41.02 -3.23
C PRO A 302 26.28 -40.75 -4.60
N VAL A 303 25.16 -41.41 -4.92
CA VAL A 303 24.36 -41.12 -6.12
C VAL A 303 23.01 -40.50 -5.76
N GLU A 304 22.77 -39.41 -6.48
CA GLU A 304 21.81 -38.31 -6.38
C GLU A 304 20.31 -38.67 -6.47
N PRO A 305 19.41 -37.73 -6.11
CA PRO A 305 17.97 -37.94 -6.02
C PRO A 305 17.32 -38.18 -7.40
N VAL A 306 16.37 -39.12 -7.48
CA VAL A 306 15.71 -39.50 -8.74
C VAL A 306 14.64 -38.48 -9.17
N PRO A 307 14.54 -38.16 -10.49
CA PRO A 307 13.88 -36.96 -11.03
C PRO A 307 12.37 -37.12 -11.26
N LEU A 308 11.70 -35.98 -11.45
CA LEU A 308 10.31 -35.87 -11.92
C LEU A 308 10.11 -36.64 -13.25
N PRO A 309 8.91 -37.19 -13.52
CA PRO A 309 8.67 -37.99 -14.71
C PRO A 309 8.87 -37.13 -15.96
N GLU A 310 9.77 -37.59 -16.82
CA GLU A 310 10.07 -36.95 -18.09
C GLU A 310 8.84 -37.00 -19.02
N PRO A 311 8.52 -35.89 -19.73
CA PRO A 311 7.60 -35.93 -20.85
C PRO A 311 8.19 -36.86 -21.93
N PRO A 312 7.38 -37.36 -22.90
CA PRO A 312 7.88 -38.26 -23.93
C PRO A 312 9.03 -37.60 -24.69
N LEU A 313 10.26 -38.04 -24.39
CA LEU A 313 11.46 -37.71 -25.14
C LEU A 313 11.35 -38.42 -26.50
N THR A 314 11.03 -37.67 -27.55
CA THR A 314 11.76 -37.89 -28.80
C THR A 314 13.23 -37.67 -28.48
N GLU A 315 14.11 -38.65 -28.74
CA GLU A 315 15.57 -38.52 -28.59
C GLU A 315 16.02 -37.14 -29.10
N GLY A 316 16.26 -36.22 -28.16
CA GLY A 316 16.63 -34.85 -28.46
C GLY A 316 18.09 -34.81 -28.86
N GLU A 317 18.40 -34.09 -29.94
CA GLU A 317 19.78 -33.76 -30.30
C GLU A 317 20.55 -33.25 -29.06
N PRO A 318 21.82 -33.63 -28.89
CA PRO A 318 22.63 -33.11 -27.79
C PRO A 318 22.61 -31.59 -27.79
N ILE A 319 22.18 -30.98 -26.66
CA ILE A 319 22.23 -29.53 -26.48
C ILE A 319 23.71 -29.12 -26.55
N SER A 320 24.09 -28.47 -27.64
CA SER A 320 25.46 -27.99 -27.84
C SER A 320 25.80 -26.92 -26.82
N LEU A 321 27.07 -26.86 -26.41
CA LEU A 321 27.61 -25.76 -25.62
C LEU A 321 27.21 -24.43 -26.28
N ALA A 322 26.55 -23.55 -25.55
CA ALA A 322 26.18 -22.25 -26.07
C ALA A 322 27.36 -21.27 -26.00
N LEU A 323 27.42 -20.33 -26.93
CA LEU A 323 28.31 -19.19 -26.93
C LEU A 323 27.47 -17.93 -26.93
N ILE A 324 27.67 -17.05 -25.94
CA ILE A 324 27.03 -15.74 -25.85
C ILE A 324 28.11 -14.70 -26.13
N THR A 325 28.09 -14.12 -27.32
CA THR A 325 29.03 -13.05 -27.72
C THR A 325 28.37 -11.69 -27.54
N ILE A 326 29.06 -10.78 -26.86
CA ILE A 326 28.63 -9.39 -26.68
C ILE A 326 29.36 -8.50 -27.70
N ALA A 327 28.60 -7.75 -28.48
CA ALA A 327 29.12 -6.82 -29.47
C ALA A 327 29.26 -5.41 -28.89
N ALA A 328 30.20 -4.61 -29.42
CA ALA A 328 30.39 -3.24 -28.98
C ALA A 328 29.36 -2.25 -29.57
N ASP A 329 28.66 -2.64 -30.63
CA ASP A 329 27.71 -1.76 -31.33
C ASP A 329 26.43 -1.56 -30.51
N SER A 330 26.03 -0.29 -30.35
CA SER A 330 24.75 0.07 -29.77
C SER A 330 23.60 -0.24 -30.72
N LEU A 331 22.61 -0.96 -30.20
CA LEU A 331 21.32 -1.22 -30.84
C LEU A 331 20.31 -0.12 -30.49
N VAL A 332 20.27 0.30 -29.22
CA VAL A 332 19.37 1.34 -28.72
C VAL A 332 20.10 2.20 -27.70
N ASN A 333 20.23 3.49 -28.00
CA ASN A 333 20.95 4.43 -27.16
C ASN A 333 20.12 4.94 -25.97
N ASN A 334 20.77 5.16 -24.83
CA ASN A 334 20.21 5.77 -23.62
C ASN A 334 18.90 5.10 -23.17
N VAL A 335 18.96 3.80 -22.88
CA VAL A 335 17.84 3.02 -22.38
C VAL A 335 17.55 3.35 -20.91
N TYR A 336 16.32 3.10 -20.50
CA TYR A 336 15.88 3.25 -19.11
C TYR A 336 15.74 1.89 -18.45
N ARG A 337 16.02 1.84 -17.15
CA ARG A 337 15.57 0.72 -16.30
C ARG A 337 14.06 0.53 -16.48
N LEU A 338 13.62 -0.71 -16.41
CA LEU A 338 12.23 -1.07 -16.59
C LEU A 338 11.40 -0.44 -15.46
N GLY A 339 10.44 0.40 -15.84
CA GLY A 339 9.63 1.17 -14.91
C GLY A 339 8.46 0.38 -14.32
N VAL A 340 7.74 1.02 -13.41
CA VAL A 340 6.56 0.43 -12.75
C VAL A 340 5.44 1.45 -12.62
N ASN A 341 4.19 0.98 -12.72
CA ASN A 341 3.01 1.76 -12.40
C ASN A 341 2.60 1.52 -10.94
N ILE A 342 2.57 2.54 -10.10
CA ILE A 342 2.19 2.43 -8.67
C ILE A 342 0.68 2.47 -8.40
N GLY A 343 -0.14 2.54 -9.46
CA GLY A 343 -1.53 2.08 -9.48
C GLY A 343 -2.55 2.78 -8.56
N TYR A 344 -3.80 2.33 -8.70
CA TYR A 344 -5.00 2.83 -8.01
C TYR A 344 -5.06 2.32 -6.56
N THR A 345 -5.23 3.22 -5.59
CA THR A 345 -5.58 2.84 -4.21
C THR A 345 -7.05 2.42 -4.14
N ALA A 346 -7.35 1.17 -4.49
CA ALA A 346 -8.68 0.62 -4.31
C ALA A 346 -9.00 0.49 -2.82
N SER A 347 -10.22 0.83 -2.43
CA SER A 347 -10.69 0.65 -1.05
C SER A 347 -10.76 -0.82 -0.59
N ALA A 348 -10.46 -1.77 -1.47
CA ALA A 348 -10.52 -3.23 -1.27
C ALA A 348 -9.23 -3.95 -1.70
N ASP A 349 -8.07 -3.26 -1.62
CA ASP A 349 -6.77 -3.84 -1.98
C ASP A 349 -5.67 -3.39 -0.98
N THR A 350 -4.54 -4.08 -1.03
CA THR A 350 -3.27 -3.87 -0.31
C THR A 350 -2.72 -2.45 -0.34
N SER A 351 -3.16 -1.62 -1.28
CA SER A 351 -2.69 -0.25 -1.45
C SER A 351 -3.15 0.71 -0.34
N VAL A 352 -4.02 0.27 0.58
CA VAL A 352 -4.38 1.06 1.78
C VAL A 352 -3.15 1.39 2.65
N HIS A 353 -2.13 0.52 2.69
CA HIS A 353 -0.87 0.71 3.45
C HIS A 353 0.25 1.35 2.64
N PHE A 354 -0.04 1.74 1.39
CA PHE A 354 0.96 2.39 0.55
C PHE A 354 1.34 3.77 1.12
N ARG A 355 0.39 4.44 1.80
CA ARG A 355 0.61 5.70 2.52
C ARG A 355 0.81 5.48 4.01
N LYS A 356 1.58 6.37 4.63
CA LYS A 356 1.74 6.43 6.09
C LYS A 356 0.42 6.75 6.78
N ASN A 357 -0.31 7.73 6.25
CA ASN A 357 -1.65 8.06 6.72
C ASN A 357 -2.67 7.19 5.98
N ILE A 358 -3.26 6.22 6.68
CA ILE A 358 -4.26 5.33 6.09
C ILE A 358 -5.66 5.98 6.04
N VAL A 359 -5.86 7.11 6.71
CA VAL A 359 -7.13 7.85 6.70
C VAL A 359 -7.38 8.47 5.33
N ARG A 360 -8.57 8.21 4.77
CA ARG A 360 -9.04 8.82 3.52
C ARG A 360 -9.66 10.19 3.81
N ASN A 361 -9.37 11.17 2.95
CA ASN A 361 -9.85 12.54 3.10
C ASN A 361 -9.62 13.12 4.52
N PRO A 362 -8.37 13.11 5.00
CA PRO A 362 -8.09 13.30 6.42
C PRO A 362 -8.26 14.75 6.89
N GLY A 363 -8.28 15.73 5.97
CA GLY A 363 -8.65 17.13 6.23
C GLY A 363 -10.11 17.48 5.89
N PHE A 364 -10.94 16.47 5.58
CA PHE A 364 -12.39 16.64 5.36
C PHE A 364 -12.77 17.68 4.30
N GLU A 365 -12.03 17.67 3.18
CA GLU A 365 -12.34 18.55 2.07
C GLU A 365 -13.48 18.02 1.20
N VAL A 366 -14.11 18.93 0.46
CA VAL A 366 -15.21 18.64 -0.46
C VAL A 366 -14.92 17.47 -1.38
N SER A 367 -15.96 16.69 -1.68
CA SER A 367 -15.85 15.72 -2.76
C SER A 367 -16.17 16.36 -4.11
N THR A 368 -15.50 15.94 -5.18
CA THR A 368 -15.75 16.43 -6.53
C THR A 368 -16.13 15.30 -7.48
N LEU A 369 -16.95 15.61 -8.48
CA LEU A 369 -17.25 14.73 -9.60
C LEU A 369 -17.06 15.53 -10.88
N ARG A 370 -16.14 15.08 -11.74
CA ARG A 370 -15.87 15.72 -13.05
C ARG A 370 -15.85 14.65 -14.13
N SER A 371 -16.68 14.81 -15.15
CA SER A 371 -16.90 13.77 -16.16
C SER A 371 -17.02 14.37 -17.56
N ASN A 372 -16.48 13.64 -18.54
CA ASN A 372 -16.65 13.85 -19.97
C ASN A 372 -17.80 12.97 -20.49
N TYR A 373 -18.68 13.55 -21.28
CA TYR A 373 -19.80 12.88 -21.92
C TYR A 373 -19.75 13.11 -23.43
N VAL A 374 -19.88 12.03 -24.20
CA VAL A 374 -20.05 12.10 -25.65
C VAL A 374 -21.52 12.42 -25.93
N LEU A 375 -21.80 13.52 -26.62
CA LEU A 375 -23.18 13.92 -26.92
C LEU A 375 -23.70 13.29 -28.22
N HIS A 376 -25.03 13.12 -28.30
CA HIS A 376 -25.72 12.57 -29.46
C HIS A 376 -26.73 13.55 -30.08
N HIS A 377 -26.99 13.38 -31.38
CA HIS A 377 -28.07 14.07 -32.10
C HIS A 377 -29.32 13.20 -32.21
N PHE A 378 -30.40 13.61 -31.56
CA PHE A 378 -31.68 12.91 -31.51
C PHE A 378 -32.30 12.58 -32.88
N ARG A 379 -32.97 11.43 -32.99
CA ARG A 379 -34.05 11.17 -33.96
C ARG A 379 -35.23 10.61 -33.18
N THR A 380 -36.46 11.11 -33.33
CA THR A 380 -37.69 10.49 -32.76
C THR A 380 -38.37 9.62 -33.80
N LYS A 381 -39.13 8.60 -33.36
CA LYS A 381 -40.20 7.99 -34.16
C LYS A 381 -41.55 8.44 -33.64
N ASP A 382 -42.53 8.60 -34.52
CA ASP A 382 -43.92 8.88 -34.13
C ASP A 382 -44.59 7.58 -33.68
N GLY A 383 -45.84 7.69 -33.21
CA GLY A 383 -46.66 6.53 -32.84
C GLY A 383 -46.89 5.51 -33.98
N ASN A 384 -46.46 5.81 -35.21
CA ASN A 384 -46.50 4.93 -36.38
C ASN A 384 -45.11 4.42 -36.79
N GLY A 385 -44.07 4.66 -35.99
CA GLY A 385 -42.70 4.21 -36.27
C GLY A 385 -41.97 5.03 -37.33
N LYS A 386 -42.55 6.12 -37.85
CA LYS A 386 -41.93 7.01 -38.83
C LYS A 386 -41.04 8.01 -38.09
N LEU A 387 -39.85 8.28 -38.61
CA LEU A 387 -38.98 9.32 -38.06
C LEU A 387 -39.70 10.68 -38.14
N ILE A 388 -40.15 11.20 -37.00
CA ILE A 388 -40.63 12.59 -36.88
C ILE A 388 -39.46 13.46 -36.47
N GLY A 389 -39.41 14.64 -37.09
CA GLY A 389 -38.26 15.53 -37.12
C GLY A 389 -37.73 15.95 -35.74
N GLU A 390 -36.62 16.68 -35.84
CA GLU A 390 -35.68 17.19 -34.83
C GLU A 390 -36.31 18.01 -33.67
N GLY A 391 -37.52 17.72 -33.15
CA GLY A 391 -38.33 18.68 -32.37
C GLY A 391 -38.60 18.38 -30.90
N SER A 392 -38.21 17.23 -30.33
CA SER A 392 -38.64 16.86 -28.96
C SER A 392 -37.80 17.43 -27.82
N ILE A 393 -36.49 17.65 -28.01
CA ILE A 393 -35.61 18.29 -27.01
C ILE A 393 -35.51 19.80 -27.25
N GLN A 394 -35.46 20.59 -26.18
CA GLN A 394 -35.37 22.06 -26.23
C GLN A 394 -33.98 22.52 -26.74
N ALA A 395 -33.87 23.78 -27.18
CA ALA A 395 -32.63 24.33 -27.74
C ALA A 395 -31.46 24.37 -26.73
N ASN A 396 -31.76 24.37 -25.44
CA ASN A 396 -30.80 24.30 -24.35
C ASN A 396 -30.61 22.88 -23.79
N GLN A 397 -31.16 21.85 -24.43
CA GLN A 397 -31.00 20.46 -23.99
C GLN A 397 -29.94 19.72 -24.81
N ALA A 398 -29.16 18.88 -24.13
CA ALA A 398 -28.19 17.96 -24.70
C ALA A 398 -28.35 16.57 -24.09
N GLN A 399 -28.23 15.53 -24.91
CA GLN A 399 -28.30 14.14 -24.47
C GLN A 399 -26.97 13.44 -24.67
N GLU A 400 -26.61 12.62 -23.70
CA GLU A 400 -25.47 11.73 -23.82
C GLU A 400 -25.77 10.53 -24.73
N PHE A 401 -24.73 10.02 -25.39
CA PHE A 401 -24.80 8.97 -26.39
C PHE A 401 -24.81 7.55 -25.85
N CYS A 402 -24.15 7.30 -24.71
CA CYS A 402 -23.65 5.99 -24.32
C CYS A 402 -24.50 5.27 -23.25
N TRP A 403 -25.42 5.97 -22.60
CA TRP A 403 -26.16 5.46 -21.45
C TRP A 403 -27.33 4.58 -21.91
N ASN A 404 -27.30 3.30 -21.51
CA ASN A 404 -28.35 2.32 -21.80
C ASN A 404 -29.14 1.98 -20.53
N THR A 405 -30.43 1.76 -20.72
CA THR A 405 -31.49 1.75 -19.70
C THR A 405 -31.64 0.41 -19.02
N ASP A 406 -31.10 -0.64 -19.62
CA ASP A 406 -30.95 -1.94 -18.98
C ASP A 406 -30.10 -1.86 -17.70
N TRP A 407 -29.29 -0.81 -17.54
CA TRP A 407 -28.52 -0.55 -16.33
C TRP A 407 -29.43 -0.09 -15.17
N SER A 408 -30.54 0.59 -15.47
CA SER A 408 -31.48 1.10 -14.46
C SER A 408 -32.45 0.06 -13.91
N ASN A 409 -32.66 -1.08 -14.58
CA ASN A 409 -33.59 -2.13 -14.14
C ASN A 409 -33.17 -2.84 -12.83
N ASN A 410 -31.95 -2.59 -12.33
CA ASN A 410 -31.47 -3.04 -11.02
C ASN A 410 -31.37 -1.91 -9.97
N GLY A 411 -32.00 -0.75 -10.20
CA GLY A 411 -32.24 0.30 -9.19
C GLY A 411 -31.01 1.01 -8.61
N ASN A 412 -29.78 0.69 -9.05
CA ASN A 412 -28.53 1.17 -8.43
C ASN A 412 -27.41 1.55 -9.40
N LEU A 413 -27.58 1.42 -10.72
CA LEU A 413 -26.55 1.75 -11.69
C LEU A 413 -26.91 3.08 -12.37
N GLY A 414 -26.12 4.12 -12.10
CA GLY A 414 -26.26 5.45 -12.68
C GLY A 414 -26.31 6.60 -11.66
N GLN A 415 -26.04 7.80 -12.15
CA GLN A 415 -26.16 9.06 -11.41
C GLN A 415 -27.62 9.46 -11.27
N PRO A 416 -28.17 9.61 -10.05
CA PRO A 416 -29.57 10.02 -9.82
C PRO A 416 -29.99 11.30 -10.59
N ILE A 417 -31.29 11.44 -10.86
CA ILE A 417 -31.88 12.71 -11.33
C ILE A 417 -31.44 13.84 -10.38
N GLY A 418 -31.08 14.98 -10.95
CA GLY A 418 -30.59 16.13 -10.19
C GLY A 418 -29.11 16.07 -9.82
N THR A 419 -28.40 14.97 -10.10
CA THR A 419 -26.96 14.85 -9.76
C THR A 419 -26.17 16.01 -10.33
N TRP A 420 -26.42 16.41 -11.57
CA TRP A 420 -25.70 17.52 -12.22
C TRP A 420 -26.39 18.88 -12.10
N ASN A 421 -27.48 19.04 -11.35
CA ASN A 421 -28.09 20.37 -11.17
C ASN A 421 -27.07 21.31 -10.50
N ASP A 422 -27.01 22.54 -11.01
CA ASP A 422 -26.08 23.58 -10.61
C ASP A 422 -24.60 23.27 -10.89
N ALA A 423 -24.31 22.23 -11.69
CA ALA A 423 -22.95 21.91 -12.10
C ALA A 423 -22.45 22.84 -13.21
N ASP A 424 -21.16 23.18 -13.16
CA ASP A 424 -20.51 23.88 -14.26
C ASP A 424 -20.36 22.94 -15.46
N TYR A 425 -20.56 23.45 -16.67
CA TYR A 425 -20.27 22.71 -17.89
C TYR A 425 -19.39 23.50 -18.87
N GLU A 426 -18.66 22.75 -19.69
CA GLU A 426 -17.94 23.26 -20.86
C GLU A 426 -18.03 22.26 -22.01
N ILE A 427 -18.31 22.75 -23.21
CA ILE A 427 -18.19 21.95 -24.43
C ILE A 427 -16.75 22.01 -24.91
N MET A 428 -16.05 20.87 -24.85
CA MET A 428 -14.60 20.78 -25.08
C MET A 428 -14.23 20.51 -26.53
N SER A 429 -15.11 19.82 -27.28
CA SER A 429 -14.85 19.43 -28.67
C SER A 429 -16.09 19.65 -29.54
N GLY A 430 -15.86 19.62 -30.85
CA GLY A 430 -16.89 19.77 -31.85
C GLY A 430 -17.25 21.21 -32.14
N PRO A 431 -18.29 21.43 -32.95
CA PRO A 431 -18.58 22.77 -33.45
C PRO A 431 -19.25 23.72 -32.44
N LEU A 432 -19.63 23.19 -31.28
CA LEU A 432 -20.17 23.92 -30.14
C LEU A 432 -19.10 24.24 -29.08
N LYS A 433 -17.85 23.93 -29.37
CA LYS A 433 -16.71 24.11 -28.47
C LYS A 433 -16.62 25.52 -27.91
N GLY A 434 -16.29 25.62 -26.62
CA GLY A 434 -16.09 26.88 -25.90
C GLY A 434 -17.35 27.45 -25.25
N ILE A 435 -18.53 26.87 -25.49
CA ILE A 435 -19.74 27.21 -24.73
C ILE A 435 -19.57 26.66 -23.30
N LYS A 436 -19.78 27.55 -22.32
CA LYS A 436 -19.70 27.25 -20.87
C LYS A 436 -20.94 27.79 -20.17
N GLY A 437 -21.33 27.20 -19.06
CA GLY A 437 -22.47 27.66 -18.27
C GLY A 437 -22.77 26.74 -17.10
N VAL A 438 -24.03 26.73 -16.69
CA VAL A 438 -24.53 25.92 -15.56
C VAL A 438 -25.61 24.97 -16.06
N VAL A 439 -25.58 23.73 -15.58
CA VAL A 439 -26.65 22.75 -15.82
C VAL A 439 -27.84 23.12 -14.92
N GLN A 440 -28.95 23.52 -15.53
CA GLN A 440 -30.20 23.86 -14.83
C GLN A 440 -30.92 22.62 -14.33
N ASP A 441 -30.93 21.55 -15.14
CA ASP A 441 -31.59 20.30 -14.76
C ASP A 441 -30.91 19.09 -15.40
N PHE A 442 -30.94 17.96 -14.69
CA PHE A 442 -30.37 16.69 -15.11
C PHE A 442 -31.40 15.58 -14.91
N THR A 443 -31.90 15.06 -16.03
CA THR A 443 -33.02 14.11 -16.07
C THR A 443 -32.67 12.89 -16.92
N TYR A 444 -33.63 11.97 -17.03
CA TYR A 444 -33.59 10.90 -18.00
C TYR A 444 -34.72 11.08 -19.01
N GLU A 445 -34.40 11.19 -20.30
CA GLU A 445 -35.41 11.29 -21.35
C GLU A 445 -35.21 10.19 -22.39
N ALA A 446 -36.32 9.60 -22.85
CA ALA A 446 -36.28 8.50 -23.79
C ALA A 446 -35.89 8.94 -25.21
N ASP A 447 -35.06 8.16 -25.90
CA ASP A 447 -34.78 8.30 -27.32
C ASP A 447 -35.89 7.72 -28.23
N ALA A 448 -35.69 7.73 -29.57
CA ALA A 448 -36.62 7.10 -30.53
C ALA A 448 -36.90 5.61 -30.29
N SER A 449 -35.98 4.90 -29.64
CA SER A 449 -36.14 3.49 -29.32
C SER A 449 -36.89 3.27 -28.00
N GLY A 450 -37.18 4.36 -27.27
CA GLY A 450 -37.80 4.31 -25.95
C GLY A 450 -36.79 4.18 -24.81
N ALA A 451 -35.48 4.25 -25.09
CA ALA A 451 -34.44 4.10 -24.09
C ALA A 451 -34.16 5.46 -23.39
N PRO A 452 -34.38 5.62 -22.06
CA PRO A 452 -33.87 6.76 -21.29
C PRO A 452 -32.36 7.01 -21.37
N HIS A 453 -31.97 8.18 -21.86
CA HIS A 453 -30.60 8.69 -21.84
C HIS A 453 -30.44 9.80 -20.80
N TYR A 454 -29.20 10.06 -20.40
CA TYR A 454 -28.86 11.23 -19.59
C TYR A 454 -29.13 12.50 -20.40
N THR A 455 -29.99 13.36 -19.87
CA THR A 455 -30.35 14.65 -20.49
C THR A 455 -29.91 15.79 -19.59
N PHE A 456 -29.15 16.71 -20.16
CA PHE A 456 -28.69 17.93 -19.52
C PHE A 456 -29.50 19.11 -20.09
N THR A 457 -30.21 19.81 -19.23
CA THR A 457 -30.81 21.12 -19.53
C THR A 457 -29.83 22.20 -19.11
N LEU A 458 -29.32 22.96 -20.08
CA LEU A 458 -28.29 23.97 -19.89
C LEU A 458 -28.91 25.36 -19.68
N ASP A 459 -28.20 26.26 -19.02
CA ASP A 459 -28.61 27.66 -18.83
C ASP A 459 -28.65 28.48 -20.12
N LYS A 460 -28.04 27.95 -21.20
CA LYS A 460 -27.92 28.62 -22.50
C LYS A 460 -28.54 27.77 -23.61
N ASN A 461 -29.23 28.45 -24.51
CA ASN A 461 -29.60 27.85 -25.79
C ASN A 461 -28.34 27.57 -26.61
N LEU A 462 -28.23 26.36 -27.14
CA LEU A 462 -27.18 26.01 -28.06
C LEU A 462 -27.48 26.62 -29.43
N PRO A 463 -26.52 27.27 -30.10
CA PRO A 463 -26.74 27.92 -31.41
C PRO A 463 -27.11 26.91 -32.50
N ARG A 464 -26.82 25.63 -32.27
CA ARG A 464 -27.25 24.48 -33.05
C ARG A 464 -27.20 23.24 -32.17
N ARG A 465 -27.81 22.15 -32.62
CA ARG A 465 -27.75 20.88 -31.90
C ARG A 465 -26.35 20.25 -31.98
N PRO A 466 -25.91 19.51 -30.95
CA PRO A 466 -24.75 18.63 -31.06
C PRO A 466 -24.95 17.68 -32.24
N GLY A 467 -23.88 17.38 -32.98
CA GLY A 467 -23.88 16.32 -33.96
C GLY A 467 -23.74 14.96 -33.27
N ASN A 468 -23.91 13.90 -34.04
CA ASN A 468 -23.79 12.55 -33.51
C ASN A 468 -22.32 12.25 -33.16
N THR A 469 -22.02 12.06 -31.87
CA THR A 469 -20.67 11.76 -31.33
C THR A 469 -19.59 12.80 -31.65
N ASP A 470 -19.93 13.98 -32.15
CA ASP A 470 -18.96 14.99 -32.58
C ASP A 470 -18.63 16.02 -31.49
N THR A 471 -19.34 15.96 -30.37
CA THR A 471 -19.29 16.97 -29.30
C THR A 471 -19.01 16.29 -27.97
N ILE A 472 -18.03 16.83 -27.22
CA ILE A 472 -17.70 16.39 -25.86
C ILE A 472 -18.14 17.45 -24.88
N LEU A 473 -18.97 17.07 -23.92
CA LEU A 473 -19.41 17.89 -22.79
C LEU A 473 -18.65 17.48 -21.54
N THR A 474 -17.93 18.39 -20.90
CA THR A 474 -17.37 18.19 -19.57
C THR A 474 -18.26 18.88 -18.56
N VAL A 475 -18.70 18.15 -17.53
CA VAL A 475 -19.45 18.69 -16.39
C VAL A 475 -18.65 18.51 -15.10
N ARG A 476 -18.76 19.47 -14.19
CA ARG A 476 -17.97 19.56 -12.96
C ARG A 476 -18.86 19.97 -11.80
N LYS A 477 -18.84 19.19 -10.72
CA LYS A 477 -19.62 19.45 -9.51
C LYS A 477 -18.80 19.18 -8.25
N THR A 478 -19.08 19.99 -7.24
CA THR A 478 -18.53 19.87 -5.89
C THR A 478 -19.67 19.55 -4.92
N PHE A 479 -19.45 18.63 -4.00
CA PHE A 479 -20.38 18.26 -2.94
C PHE A 479 -19.75 18.63 -1.59
N ASP A 480 -20.42 19.53 -0.87
CA ASP A 480 -19.96 20.03 0.42
C ASP A 480 -20.69 19.31 1.55
N ASP A 481 -20.10 18.19 1.99
CA ASP A 481 -20.62 17.34 3.06
C ASP A 481 -20.00 17.69 4.44
N PHE A 482 -19.15 18.72 4.51
CA PHE A 482 -18.37 19.07 5.69
C PHE A 482 -18.61 20.52 6.14
N ASP A 483 -18.22 20.84 7.37
CA ASP A 483 -18.48 22.14 7.97
C ASP A 483 -17.39 23.16 7.58
N SER A 484 -17.73 24.09 6.70
CA SER A 484 -16.84 25.19 6.27
C SER A 484 -16.84 26.38 7.23
N THR A 485 -17.71 26.38 8.25
CA THR A 485 -17.78 27.48 9.24
C THR A 485 -16.77 27.32 10.37
N GLU A 486 -16.28 26.09 10.56
CA GLU A 486 -15.33 25.73 11.61
C GLU A 486 -14.04 25.22 11.00
N LYS A 487 -13.13 26.14 10.68
CA LYS A 487 -11.81 25.84 10.14
C LYS A 487 -10.77 25.74 11.26
N ARG A 488 -9.95 24.68 11.27
CA ARG A 488 -8.78 24.59 12.16
C ARG A 488 -7.77 25.70 11.79
N PRO A 489 -7.35 26.54 12.76
CA PRO A 489 -6.29 27.51 12.53
C PRO A 489 -4.98 26.84 12.11
N GLY A 490 -4.42 27.29 10.99
CA GLY A 490 -3.15 26.77 10.46
C GLY A 490 -3.26 25.48 9.64
N SER A 491 -4.44 24.87 9.50
CA SER A 491 -4.62 23.78 8.53
C SER A 491 -4.51 24.30 7.09
N PRO A 492 -3.88 23.54 6.17
CA PRO A 492 -4.07 23.71 4.74
C PRO A 492 -5.53 23.52 4.31
N GLY A 493 -6.29 22.68 5.03
CA GLY A 493 -7.72 22.46 4.85
C GLY A 493 -8.56 23.70 5.16
N GLN A 494 -9.79 23.71 4.66
CA GLN A 494 -10.80 24.76 4.76
C GLN A 494 -12.07 24.29 5.48
N ARG A 495 -12.14 23.01 5.88
CA ARG A 495 -13.34 22.38 6.44
C ARG A 495 -13.00 21.52 7.64
N SER A 496 -14.03 21.06 8.33
CA SER A 496 -13.91 20.04 9.38
C SER A 496 -15.12 19.11 9.39
N LEU A 497 -14.94 17.93 9.98
CA LEU A 497 -16.04 16.99 10.20
C LEU A 497 -16.74 17.30 11.53
N ARG A 498 -18.01 17.71 11.46
CA ARG A 498 -18.87 17.88 12.64
C ARG A 498 -19.45 16.54 13.08
N LEU A 499 -19.02 16.05 14.24
CA LEU A 499 -19.57 14.89 14.92
C LEU A 499 -20.78 15.29 15.76
N GLU A 500 -21.90 14.58 15.57
CA GLU A 500 -23.14 14.80 16.33
C GLU A 500 -23.65 13.49 16.95
N PRO A 501 -24.24 13.54 18.16
CA PRO A 501 -24.84 12.37 18.79
C PRO A 501 -26.04 11.90 17.98
N GLU A 502 -26.23 10.58 17.91
CA GLU A 502 -27.26 9.89 17.13
C GLU A 502 -28.66 10.52 17.27
N THR A 503 -29.20 11.05 16.15
CA THR A 503 -30.52 11.72 16.14
C THR A 503 -31.60 10.81 15.58
N GLY A 504 -31.89 9.73 16.32
CA GLY A 504 -32.87 8.71 15.91
C GLY A 504 -32.28 7.60 15.03
N PRO A 505 -33.08 6.59 14.64
CA PRO A 505 -32.60 5.41 13.94
C PRO A 505 -31.97 5.79 12.59
N GLY A 506 -30.65 5.60 12.47
CA GLY A 506 -29.91 5.66 11.21
C GLY A 506 -29.22 7.00 10.86
N LYS A 507 -29.13 7.97 11.78
CA LYS A 507 -28.44 9.25 11.53
C LYS A 507 -27.40 9.57 12.61
N THR A 508 -26.22 8.96 12.49
CA THR A 508 -25.00 9.39 13.18
C THR A 508 -24.08 10.11 12.20
N THR A 509 -23.61 11.31 12.55
CA THR A 509 -22.43 11.88 11.90
C THR A 509 -21.22 11.43 12.69
N LEU A 510 -20.55 10.39 12.19
CA LEU A 510 -19.35 9.82 12.77
C LEU A 510 -18.32 9.58 11.67
N LEU A 511 -17.03 9.55 12.04
CA LEU A 511 -16.02 9.01 11.15
C LEU A 511 -16.03 7.49 11.29
N ASN A 512 -16.37 6.79 10.22
CA ASN A 512 -16.22 5.33 10.14
C ASN A 512 -15.53 4.98 8.84
N GLN A 513 -14.26 4.59 8.94
CA GLN A 513 -13.49 4.14 7.80
C GLN A 513 -13.15 2.68 7.97
N LEU A 514 -13.55 1.90 6.97
CA LEU A 514 -13.14 0.51 6.83
C LEU A 514 -12.01 0.45 5.82
N TYR A 515 -10.98 -0.32 6.18
CA TYR A 515 -9.80 -0.61 5.41
C TYR A 515 -9.88 -2.08 5.03
N ASP A 516 -10.45 -2.36 3.86
CA ASP A 516 -10.59 -3.72 3.37
C ASP A 516 -9.24 -4.21 2.83
N ASP A 517 -8.64 -5.09 3.61
CA ASP A 517 -7.36 -5.72 3.35
C ASP A 517 -7.56 -7.16 2.81
N GLY A 518 -8.64 -7.41 2.07
CA GLY A 518 -8.92 -8.70 1.42
C GLY A 518 -10.06 -9.52 2.07
N SER A 519 -10.88 -8.86 2.89
CA SER A 519 -12.01 -9.42 3.65
C SER A 519 -13.20 -9.84 2.81
N SER A 520 -13.48 -9.09 1.75
CA SER A 520 -14.65 -9.28 0.90
C SER A 520 -14.41 -10.28 -0.24
N THR A 521 -13.18 -10.78 -0.35
CA THR A 521 -12.74 -11.56 -1.52
C THR A 521 -12.38 -12.98 -1.16
N VAL A 522 -13.24 -13.89 -1.64
CA VAL A 522 -12.95 -15.32 -1.70
C VAL A 522 -12.20 -15.58 -3.02
N VAL A 523 -10.89 -15.76 -2.94
CA VAL A 523 -10.13 -16.41 -4.02
C VAL A 523 -10.37 -17.92 -3.96
N GLU A 524 -10.17 -18.62 -5.07
CA GLU A 524 -10.49 -20.06 -5.23
C GLU A 524 -9.89 -20.96 -4.13
N ASP A 525 -8.68 -20.66 -3.67
CA ASP A 525 -7.99 -21.42 -2.63
C ASP A 525 -8.28 -20.92 -1.19
N GLY A 526 -9.28 -20.03 -1.04
CA GLY A 526 -9.68 -19.40 0.22
C GLY A 526 -8.64 -18.43 0.81
N TYR A 527 -7.53 -18.19 0.11
CA TYR A 527 -6.36 -17.51 0.62
C TYR A 527 -6.19 -16.11 0.01
N SER A 528 -6.91 -15.13 0.55
CA SER A 528 -6.46 -13.74 0.49
C SER A 528 -5.48 -13.48 1.63
N GLY A 529 -5.84 -13.86 2.87
CA GLY A 529 -5.06 -13.55 4.07
C GLY A 529 -5.14 -12.06 4.44
N LYS A 530 -4.65 -11.69 5.63
CA LYS A 530 -4.53 -10.28 6.04
C LYS A 530 -3.47 -9.57 5.20
N LYS A 531 -3.76 -8.36 4.78
CA LYS A 531 -2.88 -7.53 3.94
C LYS A 531 -2.43 -6.23 4.60
N MET A 532 -3.10 -5.90 5.71
CA MET A 532 -2.63 -5.00 6.73
C MET A 532 -2.35 -5.85 7.96
N ILE A 533 -1.15 -5.78 8.49
CA ILE A 533 -0.88 -6.29 9.83
C ILE A 533 -0.71 -5.10 10.76
N VAL A 534 -1.67 -4.95 11.70
CA VAL A 534 -1.56 -3.92 12.73
C VAL A 534 -0.72 -4.46 13.89
N GLU A 535 0.59 -4.22 13.83
CA GLU A 535 1.56 -4.58 14.87
C GLU A 535 2.59 -3.46 15.07
N GLY A 536 3.30 -3.45 16.20
CA GLY A 536 4.34 -2.46 16.47
C GLY A 536 3.81 -1.13 16.99
N ARG A 537 4.58 -0.05 16.82
CA ARG A 537 4.21 1.28 17.31
C ARG A 537 3.34 2.01 16.30
N TRP A 538 2.19 2.47 16.75
CA TRP A 538 1.22 3.23 15.96
C TRP A 538 0.93 4.57 16.61
N ARG A 539 0.44 5.49 15.79
CA ARG A 539 0.04 6.83 16.20
C ARG A 539 -1.32 7.15 15.59
N LEU A 540 -2.24 7.58 16.43
CA LEU A 540 -3.43 8.32 16.02
C LEU A 540 -3.26 9.77 16.46
N SER A 541 -3.34 10.72 15.55
CA SER A 541 -3.44 12.14 15.90
C SER A 541 -4.58 12.81 15.17
N PHE A 542 -5.22 13.79 15.80
CA PHE A 542 -6.27 14.60 15.18
C PHE A 542 -6.42 15.91 15.93
N TRP A 543 -6.90 16.94 15.23
CA TRP A 543 -7.34 18.17 15.85
C TRP A 543 -8.82 18.06 16.20
N ALA A 544 -9.19 18.57 17.37
CA ALA A 544 -10.59 18.63 17.76
C ALA A 544 -10.96 19.93 18.48
N LYS A 545 -12.22 20.31 18.32
CA LYS A 545 -12.88 21.42 19.02
C LYS A 545 -14.22 20.93 19.56
N ALA A 546 -14.50 21.19 20.82
CA ALA A 546 -15.82 20.98 21.40
C ALA A 546 -16.61 22.30 21.44
N ALA A 547 -17.92 22.23 21.15
CA ALA A 547 -18.83 23.33 21.46
C ALA A 547 -18.91 23.56 22.98
N THR A 548 -18.92 22.47 23.76
CA THR A 548 -18.94 22.53 25.23
C THR A 548 -17.67 21.86 25.79
N PRO A 549 -16.81 22.59 26.51
CA PRO A 549 -15.68 21.98 27.21
C PRO A 549 -16.14 20.83 28.12
N GLY A 550 -15.44 19.70 28.04
CA GLY A 550 -15.81 18.47 28.73
C GLY A 550 -16.58 17.46 27.87
N ASP A 551 -17.00 17.84 26.64
CA ASP A 551 -17.51 16.89 25.65
C ASP A 551 -16.47 15.79 25.37
N LYS A 552 -16.95 14.58 25.05
CA LYS A 552 -16.09 13.40 24.92
C LYS A 552 -16.15 12.82 23.52
N VAL A 553 -15.01 12.35 23.04
CA VAL A 553 -14.85 11.60 21.79
C VAL A 553 -14.49 10.17 22.11
N PHE A 554 -15.21 9.20 21.53
CA PHE A 554 -14.85 7.80 21.55
C PHE A 554 -14.10 7.44 20.27
N ILE A 555 -13.00 6.73 20.47
CA ILE A 555 -12.10 6.27 19.42
C ILE A 555 -12.03 4.76 19.51
N SER A 556 -12.16 4.10 18.36
CA SER A 556 -11.91 2.67 18.23
C SER A 556 -11.14 2.39 16.95
N PHE A 557 -10.02 1.69 17.08
CA PHE A 557 -9.31 1.08 15.96
C PHE A 557 -9.24 -0.42 16.21
N VAL A 558 -9.94 -1.20 15.38
CA VAL A 558 -10.16 -2.61 15.64
C VAL A 558 -10.36 -3.39 14.36
N ARG A 559 -9.87 -4.64 14.37
CA ARG A 559 -10.33 -5.66 13.45
C ARG A 559 -11.40 -6.52 14.13
N PRO A 560 -12.62 -6.65 13.56
CA PRO A 560 -13.66 -7.48 14.16
C PRO A 560 -13.18 -8.91 14.46
N GLY A 561 -13.49 -9.43 15.65
CA GLY A 561 -13.05 -10.76 16.08
C GLY A 561 -11.63 -10.82 16.66
N THR A 562 -10.90 -9.71 16.71
CA THR A 562 -9.62 -9.58 17.44
C THR A 562 -9.78 -8.66 18.66
N PRO A 563 -8.87 -8.73 19.66
CA PRO A 563 -8.78 -7.68 20.67
C PRO A 563 -8.63 -6.31 19.98
N GLY A 564 -9.33 -5.28 20.47
CA GLY A 564 -9.21 -3.92 19.93
C GLY A 564 -7.77 -3.41 20.01
N PHE A 565 -7.27 -2.78 18.94
CA PHE A 565 -5.93 -2.21 18.89
C PHE A 565 -5.84 -0.89 19.66
N LEU A 566 -6.91 -0.11 19.59
CA LEU A 566 -7.12 1.12 20.36
C LEU A 566 -8.60 1.23 20.73
N SER A 567 -8.91 1.52 21.99
CA SER A 567 -10.26 1.85 22.44
C SER A 567 -10.18 2.86 23.58
N GLU A 568 -10.45 4.12 23.28
CA GLU A 568 -10.20 5.23 24.19
C GLU A 568 -11.36 6.22 24.18
N VAL A 569 -11.55 6.89 25.32
CA VAL A 569 -12.46 8.04 25.45
C VAL A 569 -11.65 9.26 25.83
N VAL A 570 -11.62 10.24 24.93
CA VAL A 570 -10.88 11.49 25.10
C VAL A 570 -11.84 12.59 25.53
N THR A 571 -11.52 13.30 26.62
CA THR A 571 -12.28 14.46 27.07
C THR A 571 -11.69 15.73 26.44
N LEU A 572 -12.55 16.56 25.86
CA LEU A 572 -12.17 17.79 25.16
C LEU A 572 -12.25 18.98 26.12
N ASP A 573 -11.17 19.21 26.87
CA ASP A 573 -11.14 20.18 27.98
C ASP A 573 -11.20 21.65 27.54
N LYS A 574 -11.13 21.93 26.23
CA LYS A 574 -11.10 23.28 25.67
C LYS A 574 -12.17 23.47 24.60
N ALA A 575 -12.73 24.69 24.57
CA ALA A 575 -13.64 25.14 23.51
C ALA A 575 -12.92 25.51 22.20
N GLY A 576 -11.58 25.64 22.24
CA GLY A 576 -10.75 25.93 21.07
C GLY A 576 -10.18 24.66 20.44
N TRP A 577 -9.69 24.78 19.20
CA TRP A 577 -8.98 23.72 18.51
C TRP A 577 -7.73 23.28 19.30
N GLN A 578 -7.60 21.98 19.51
CA GLN A 578 -6.46 21.34 20.15
C GLN A 578 -6.09 20.06 19.42
N GLU A 579 -4.80 19.79 19.26
CA GLU A 579 -4.28 18.51 18.81
C GLU A 579 -4.33 17.47 19.93
N TYR A 580 -4.76 16.27 19.58
CA TYR A 580 -4.69 15.08 20.40
C TYR A 580 -3.78 14.10 19.69
N ASP A 581 -2.74 13.65 20.40
CA ASP A 581 -1.75 12.72 19.88
C ASP A 581 -1.69 11.49 20.79
N ILE A 582 -2.07 10.34 20.24
CA ILE A 582 -2.30 9.10 20.97
C ILE A 582 -1.37 8.03 20.38
N PRO A 583 -0.15 7.90 20.91
CA PRO A 583 0.71 6.78 20.58
C PRO A 583 0.16 5.51 21.25
N PHE A 584 0.18 4.40 20.53
CA PHE A 584 -0.16 3.09 21.06
C PHE A 584 0.76 2.02 20.48
N THR A 585 0.85 0.87 21.12
CA THR A 585 1.66 -0.25 20.65
C THR A 585 0.80 -1.49 20.58
N VAL A 586 0.80 -2.14 19.43
CA VAL A 586 0.07 -3.38 19.22
C VAL A 586 1.07 -4.54 19.30
N PRO A 587 0.97 -5.42 20.32
CA PRO A 587 1.91 -6.52 20.49
C PRO A 587 1.97 -7.42 19.25
N VAL A 588 3.16 -7.90 18.91
CA VAL A 588 3.37 -8.87 17.83
C VAL A 588 2.45 -10.08 18.02
N GLY A 589 1.78 -10.49 16.96
CA GLY A 589 0.81 -11.59 16.96
C GLY A 589 -0.62 -11.19 17.35
N THR A 590 -0.87 -9.94 17.79
CA THR A 590 -2.24 -9.48 18.09
C THR A 590 -3.10 -9.47 16.83
N ASP A 591 -2.55 -8.97 15.72
CA ASP A 591 -3.18 -9.06 14.41
C ASP A 591 -2.57 -10.18 13.55
N ALA A 592 -2.24 -11.33 14.16
CA ALA A 592 -1.51 -12.42 13.51
C ALA A 592 -1.99 -12.74 12.09
N ARG A 593 -1.03 -13.00 11.18
CA ARG A 593 -1.30 -13.41 9.80
C ARG A 593 -2.16 -14.69 9.81
N HIS A 594 -3.40 -14.57 9.39
CA HIS A 594 -4.28 -15.71 9.19
C HIS A 594 -4.29 -16.13 7.71
N THR A 595 -4.51 -17.42 7.48
CA THR A 595 -4.61 -17.99 6.13
C THR A 595 -5.97 -17.81 5.49
N ASN A 596 -6.96 -17.30 6.23
CA ASN A 596 -8.33 -17.14 5.78
C ASN A 596 -8.66 -15.65 5.62
N ALA A 597 -9.71 -15.33 4.86
CA ALA A 597 -10.26 -13.98 4.79
C ALA A 597 -10.51 -13.45 6.21
N ALA A 598 -9.95 -12.28 6.51
CA ALA A 598 -10.14 -11.58 7.78
C ALA A 598 -11.06 -10.38 7.54
N PRO A 599 -11.93 -9.98 8.49
CA PRO A 599 -12.75 -8.78 8.34
C PRO A 599 -11.88 -7.53 8.20
N PRO A 600 -12.39 -6.45 7.58
CA PRO A 600 -11.62 -5.23 7.38
C PRO A 600 -11.25 -4.60 8.74
N VAL A 601 -10.13 -3.89 8.79
CA VAL A 601 -9.83 -3.06 9.96
C VAL A 601 -10.64 -1.79 9.90
N GLY A 602 -11.20 -1.35 11.03
CA GLY A 602 -12.01 -0.14 11.11
C GLY A 602 -11.42 0.90 12.04
N LEU A 603 -11.38 2.15 11.59
CA LEU A 603 -11.25 3.34 12.45
C LEU A 603 -12.64 3.95 12.64
N LYS A 604 -13.03 4.12 13.90
CA LYS A 604 -14.24 4.82 14.32
C LYS A 604 -13.89 5.97 15.25
N ILE A 605 -14.38 7.17 14.93
CA ILE A 605 -14.39 8.34 15.81
C ILE A 605 -15.82 8.89 15.91
N SER A 606 -16.34 8.99 17.12
CA SER A 606 -17.72 9.45 17.37
C SER A 606 -17.81 10.26 18.66
N SER A 607 -18.74 11.20 18.73
CA SER A 607 -19.07 11.83 20.02
C SER A 607 -19.68 10.80 20.97
N VAL A 608 -19.39 10.95 22.26
CA VAL A 608 -19.97 10.13 23.33
C VAL A 608 -21.13 10.91 23.93
N PRO A 609 -22.37 10.39 23.90
CA PRO A 609 -23.44 10.95 24.71
C PRO A 609 -23.02 10.91 26.17
N ASP A 610 -23.19 12.00 26.91
CA ASP A 610 -22.71 12.15 28.31
C ASP A 610 -23.27 11.09 29.28
N GLN A 611 -24.23 10.26 28.84
CA GLN A 611 -24.59 9.04 29.54
C GLN A 611 -24.87 7.85 28.59
N TYR A 612 -24.15 6.76 28.82
CA TYR A 612 -24.53 5.38 28.50
C TYR A 612 -25.72 4.93 29.37
N ASP A 613 -26.67 5.82 29.64
CA ASP A 613 -27.85 5.59 30.47
C ASP A 613 -29.06 5.65 29.54
N ARG A 614 -29.52 4.48 29.10
CA ARG A 614 -30.60 4.27 28.10
C ARG A 614 -31.97 4.80 28.55
N VAL A 615 -32.05 5.60 29.63
CA VAL A 615 -33.28 5.80 30.40
C VAL A 615 -33.87 7.22 30.30
N TYR A 616 -33.16 8.27 29.89
CA TYR A 616 -33.74 9.63 29.89
C TYR A 616 -33.85 10.31 28.52
N LYS A 617 -35.09 10.73 28.20
CA LYS A 617 -35.60 11.29 26.94
C LYS A 617 -35.23 12.76 26.66
N ASP A 618 -34.31 13.39 27.40
CA ASP A 618 -34.04 14.83 27.24
C ASP A 618 -32.77 15.09 26.39
N TYR A 619 -32.95 14.95 25.07
CA TYR A 619 -31.93 15.09 24.03
C TYR A 619 -31.41 16.54 23.78
N ARG A 620 -31.46 17.43 24.77
CA ARG A 620 -31.26 18.89 24.56
C ARG A 620 -29.84 19.40 24.72
N ASN A 621 -28.93 18.62 25.33
CA ASN A 621 -27.51 18.98 25.46
C ASN A 621 -26.66 18.02 24.63
N ARG A 622 -26.62 18.23 23.31
CA ARG A 622 -25.87 17.37 22.39
C ARG A 622 -24.44 17.86 22.28
N SER A 623 -23.48 16.98 22.54
CA SER A 623 -22.05 17.23 22.29
C SER A 623 -21.83 17.49 20.80
N GLN A 624 -21.52 18.73 20.45
CA GLN A 624 -21.11 19.12 19.09
C GLN A 624 -19.60 19.21 19.07
N ILE A 625 -18.98 18.35 18.27
CA ILE A 625 -17.53 18.23 18.21
C ILE A 625 -17.12 18.37 16.75
N TRP A 626 -16.09 19.15 16.47
CA TRP A 626 -15.44 19.19 15.17
C TRP A 626 -14.11 18.47 15.25
N ILE A 627 -13.81 17.66 14.24
CA ILE A 627 -12.49 17.05 14.07
C ILE A 627 -11.90 17.43 12.72
N ASP A 628 -10.58 17.53 12.67
CA ASP A 628 -9.81 17.89 11.47
C ASP A 628 -8.41 17.25 11.51
N ASP A 629 -7.76 17.18 10.37
CA ASP A 629 -6.39 16.67 10.16
C ASP A 629 -6.10 15.35 10.88
N VAL A 630 -6.90 14.33 10.55
CA VAL A 630 -6.81 13.01 11.18
C VAL A 630 -5.68 12.18 10.54
N TYR A 631 -4.72 11.78 11.37
CA TYR A 631 -3.64 10.87 11.01
C TYR A 631 -3.78 9.54 11.73
N LEU A 632 -3.68 8.43 10.99
CA LEU A 632 -3.49 7.10 11.56
C LEU A 632 -2.43 6.36 10.77
N GLY A 633 -1.39 5.87 11.45
CA GLY A 633 -0.28 5.15 10.80
C GLY A 633 0.75 4.58 11.77
N GLU A 634 1.69 3.82 11.22
CA GLU A 634 2.89 3.36 11.95
C GLU A 634 3.76 4.55 12.35
N ALA A 635 4.11 4.61 13.64
CA ALA A 635 4.91 5.68 14.21
C ALA A 635 6.41 5.59 13.85
N ASP A 636 6.83 4.44 13.32
CA ASP A 636 8.23 4.12 13.02
C ASP A 636 8.67 4.53 11.60
N ASN A 637 7.77 5.07 10.79
CA ASN A 637 8.11 5.54 9.44
C ASN A 637 9.09 6.73 9.48
N THR A 638 10.19 6.63 8.74
CA THR A 638 11.32 7.57 8.76
C THR A 638 11.59 8.27 7.43
N ASN A 639 11.19 7.69 6.30
CA ASN A 639 11.44 8.29 4.99
C ASN A 639 10.74 9.66 4.88
N PRO A 640 11.19 10.61 4.04
CA PRO A 640 10.61 11.96 4.03
C PRO A 640 9.27 12.07 3.29
N THR A 641 8.84 11.04 2.56
CA THR A 641 7.64 11.07 1.73
C THR A 641 6.37 10.74 2.52
N VAL A 642 5.20 10.86 1.90
CA VAL A 642 3.91 10.41 2.47
C VAL A 642 3.69 8.89 2.39
N PHE A 643 4.56 8.17 1.68
CA PHE A 643 4.48 6.72 1.47
C PHE A 643 5.17 5.95 2.59
N SER A 644 4.70 4.74 2.89
CA SER A 644 5.29 3.92 3.97
C SER A 644 6.75 3.57 3.69
N ASP A 645 7.56 3.39 4.75
CA ASP A 645 8.96 3.01 4.62
C ASP A 645 9.12 1.70 3.84
N GLN A 646 8.21 0.76 4.04
CA GLN A 646 8.17 -0.52 3.34
C GLN A 646 7.93 -0.33 1.84
N ALA A 647 6.97 0.50 1.44
CA ALA A 647 6.73 0.81 0.03
C ALA A 647 7.95 1.45 -0.64
N VAL A 648 8.57 2.43 0.03
CA VAL A 648 9.78 3.10 -0.46
C VAL A 648 10.95 2.12 -0.56
N ALA A 649 11.16 1.27 0.45
CA ALA A 649 12.24 0.27 0.47
C ALA A 649 12.09 -0.74 -0.67
N MET A 650 10.89 -1.25 -0.90
CA MET A 650 10.60 -2.14 -2.03
C MET A 650 10.87 -1.43 -3.35
N LEU A 651 10.34 -0.22 -3.57
CA LEU A 651 10.60 0.53 -4.80
C LEU A 651 12.09 0.82 -5.03
N LYS A 652 12.88 1.05 -3.97
CA LYS A 652 14.35 1.17 -4.05
C LYS A 652 15.02 -0.16 -4.44
N GLU A 653 14.53 -1.28 -3.92
CA GLU A 653 15.03 -2.62 -4.31
C GLU A 653 14.78 -2.89 -5.81
N LEU A 654 13.57 -2.59 -6.27
CA LEU A 654 13.15 -2.70 -7.67
C LEU A 654 13.93 -1.78 -8.60
N ASN A 655 14.31 -0.60 -8.11
CA ASN A 655 15.09 0.41 -8.82
C ASN A 655 14.51 0.77 -10.21
N PRO A 656 13.24 1.19 -10.31
CA PRO A 656 12.62 1.50 -11.60
C PRO A 656 13.28 2.73 -12.25
N GLY A 657 13.33 2.76 -13.59
CA GLY A 657 13.82 3.95 -14.32
C GLY A 657 12.76 5.05 -14.43
N VAL A 658 11.49 4.65 -14.47
CA VAL A 658 10.33 5.54 -14.54
C VAL A 658 9.27 5.05 -13.57
N LEU A 659 8.68 5.99 -12.84
CA LEU A 659 7.60 5.76 -11.90
C LEU A 659 6.31 6.35 -12.46
N ARG A 660 5.42 5.51 -12.99
CA ARG A 660 4.11 5.95 -13.49
C ARG A 660 3.07 5.93 -12.37
N TYR A 661 2.34 7.03 -12.24
CA TYR A 661 1.19 7.13 -11.34
C TYR A 661 -0.09 7.24 -12.14
N TRP A 662 -0.80 6.12 -12.25
CA TRP A 662 -2.21 6.07 -12.64
C TRP A 662 -3.04 5.67 -11.41
N GLY A 663 -3.46 6.68 -10.65
CA GLY A 663 -4.19 6.50 -9.40
C GLY A 663 -5.70 6.43 -9.57
N GLY A 664 -6.25 6.49 -10.79
CA GLY A 664 -7.69 6.69 -11.04
C GLY A 664 -8.16 8.15 -11.00
N ASN A 665 -7.22 9.09 -10.90
CA ASN A 665 -7.41 10.52 -10.68
C ASN A 665 -7.97 11.32 -11.89
N LEU A 666 -8.69 10.69 -12.82
CA LEU A 666 -9.10 11.31 -14.10
C LEU A 666 -10.14 12.45 -13.95
N GLY A 667 -10.78 12.54 -12.79
CA GLY A 667 -11.75 13.60 -12.45
C GLY A 667 -11.21 14.62 -11.44
N GLU A 668 -9.93 14.59 -11.09
CA GLU A 668 -9.41 15.47 -10.04
C GLU A 668 -9.39 16.95 -10.46
N PRO A 669 -9.88 17.85 -9.59
CA PRO A 669 -9.64 19.28 -9.74
C PRO A 669 -8.17 19.60 -9.45
N LEU A 670 -7.67 20.73 -9.95
CA LEU A 670 -6.26 21.10 -9.71
C LEU A 670 -5.94 21.24 -8.21
N VAL A 671 -6.89 21.72 -7.41
CA VAL A 671 -6.73 21.82 -5.95
C VAL A 671 -6.41 20.47 -5.30
N ASN A 672 -6.92 19.36 -5.85
CA ASN A 672 -6.55 18.03 -5.38
C ASN A 672 -5.21 17.56 -5.95
N VAL A 673 -4.98 17.81 -7.23
CA VAL A 673 -3.72 17.46 -7.92
C VAL A 673 -2.51 18.10 -7.24
N LEU A 674 -2.64 19.31 -6.69
CA LEU A 674 -1.55 20.04 -6.04
C LEU A 674 -1.68 20.12 -4.51
N GLY A 675 -2.81 19.68 -3.95
CA GLY A 675 -3.10 19.81 -2.52
C GLY A 675 -2.26 18.88 -1.65
N SER A 676 -1.87 19.38 -0.47
CA SER A 676 -1.35 18.53 0.61
C SER A 676 -2.40 17.51 1.07
N GLU A 677 -2.00 16.52 1.86
CA GLU A 677 -2.93 15.50 2.37
C GLU A 677 -4.15 16.10 3.10
N TRP A 678 -3.95 17.23 3.79
CA TRP A 678 -4.97 17.98 4.54
C TRP A 678 -5.81 18.94 3.69
N GLY A 679 -5.30 19.33 2.52
CA GLY A 679 -5.88 20.39 1.68
C GLY A 679 -6.58 19.90 0.43
N ARG A 680 -6.76 18.57 0.28
CA ARG A 680 -7.42 17.97 -0.88
C ARG A 680 -8.55 17.06 -0.48
N GLY A 681 -9.57 17.03 -1.32
CA GLY A 681 -10.78 16.23 -1.12
C GLY A 681 -10.80 14.91 -1.87
N MET A 682 -11.96 14.27 -1.86
CA MET A 682 -12.20 13.08 -2.67
C MET A 682 -12.60 13.47 -4.10
N SER A 683 -12.33 12.61 -5.08
CA SER A 683 -12.81 12.82 -6.44
C SER A 683 -13.32 11.54 -7.10
N ARG A 684 -14.01 11.69 -8.23
CA ARG A 684 -14.37 10.62 -9.15
C ARG A 684 -14.66 11.18 -10.54
N PHE A 685 -14.66 10.31 -11.54
CA PHE A 685 -15.00 10.66 -12.92
C PHE A 685 -16.07 9.77 -13.54
N ALA A 686 -16.31 8.57 -12.99
CA ALA A 686 -17.15 7.57 -13.63
C ALA A 686 -18.61 8.05 -13.75
N THR A 687 -19.24 7.85 -14.90
CA THR A 687 -20.65 8.27 -15.11
C THR A 687 -21.66 7.49 -14.26
N ARG A 688 -21.22 6.38 -13.65
CA ARG A 688 -21.98 5.61 -12.65
C ARG A 688 -21.78 6.07 -11.20
N ALA A 689 -20.87 7.00 -10.96
CA ALA A 689 -20.57 7.49 -9.61
C ALA A 689 -21.60 8.52 -9.14
N LYS A 690 -22.08 8.38 -7.91
CA LYS A 690 -23.05 9.31 -7.31
C LYS A 690 -22.39 10.58 -6.72
N THR A 691 -21.17 10.43 -6.20
CA THR A 691 -20.36 11.48 -5.58
C THR A 691 -18.87 11.16 -5.77
N GLY A 692 -17.99 12.08 -5.35
CA GLY A 692 -16.58 11.78 -5.16
C GLY A 692 -16.40 10.94 -3.90
N ASN A 693 -15.76 9.78 -4.02
CA ASN A 693 -15.53 8.88 -2.86
C ASN A 693 -14.18 8.16 -2.91
N GLU A 694 -13.28 8.59 -3.79
CA GLU A 694 -11.92 8.07 -3.94
C GLU A 694 -10.94 9.18 -3.57
N TYR A 695 -9.85 8.83 -2.88
CA TYR A 695 -8.88 9.79 -2.35
C TYR A 695 -7.48 9.43 -2.85
N PHE A 696 -6.95 10.27 -3.73
CA PHE A 696 -5.76 10.01 -4.51
C PHE A 696 -4.52 10.70 -3.90
N SER A 697 -3.33 10.19 -4.23
CA SER A 697 -2.07 10.90 -4.00
C SER A 697 -1.94 12.07 -4.97
N SER A 698 -1.38 13.18 -4.49
CA SER A 698 -1.21 14.39 -5.29
C SER A 698 0.09 14.35 -6.11
N LEU A 699 0.20 15.22 -7.13
CA LEU A 699 1.41 15.35 -7.93
C LEU A 699 2.65 15.68 -7.08
N PRO A 700 2.64 16.64 -6.13
CA PRO A 700 3.77 16.86 -5.22
C PRO A 700 4.29 15.58 -4.56
N GLU A 701 3.38 14.76 -4.03
CA GLU A 701 3.73 13.52 -3.34
C GLU A 701 4.36 12.50 -4.29
N VAL A 702 3.81 12.35 -5.50
CA VAL A 702 4.38 11.46 -6.53
C VAL A 702 5.76 11.93 -6.97
N LEU A 703 5.98 13.24 -7.11
CA LEU A 703 7.30 13.79 -7.42
C LEU A 703 8.29 13.53 -6.27
N ASP A 704 7.88 13.72 -5.02
CA ASP A 704 8.73 13.44 -3.85
C ASP A 704 9.09 11.95 -3.76
N LEU A 705 8.16 11.04 -4.05
CA LEU A 705 8.44 9.61 -4.14
C LEU A 705 9.42 9.27 -5.27
N ALA A 706 9.19 9.80 -6.47
CA ALA A 706 10.06 9.55 -7.62
C ALA A 706 11.50 10.02 -7.32
N LYS A 707 11.65 11.17 -6.66
CA LYS A 707 12.93 11.69 -6.21
C LYS A 707 13.59 10.80 -5.15
N GLU A 708 12.82 10.34 -4.17
CA GLU A 708 13.31 9.47 -3.09
C GLU A 708 13.83 8.12 -3.61
N ILE A 709 13.28 7.61 -4.72
CA ILE A 709 13.68 6.34 -5.32
C ILE A 709 14.56 6.47 -6.57
N ASP A 710 15.00 7.69 -6.91
CA ASP A 710 15.80 7.98 -8.12
C ASP A 710 15.15 7.47 -9.43
N ALA A 711 13.89 7.87 -9.65
CA ALA A 711 13.14 7.58 -10.88
C ALA A 711 12.61 8.86 -11.52
N ASP A 712 12.49 8.86 -12.86
CA ASP A 712 11.77 9.94 -13.54
C ASP A 712 10.24 9.77 -13.31
N PRO A 713 9.52 10.81 -12.88
CA PRO A 713 8.09 10.73 -12.62
C PRO A 713 7.26 10.76 -13.91
N TRP A 714 6.26 9.89 -14.00
CA TRP A 714 5.23 9.92 -15.03
C TRP A 714 3.86 10.05 -14.39
N TYR A 715 3.24 11.21 -14.53
CA TYR A 715 1.93 11.51 -13.94
C TYR A 715 0.81 11.56 -14.98
N VAL A 716 -0.31 10.91 -14.69
CA VAL A 716 -1.52 11.00 -15.51
C VAL A 716 -2.31 12.26 -15.14
N VAL A 717 -2.35 13.22 -16.06
CA VAL A 717 -3.08 14.49 -15.93
C VAL A 717 -4.59 14.23 -16.11
N PRO A 718 -5.46 14.74 -15.21
CA PRO A 718 -6.90 14.61 -15.38
C PRO A 718 -7.36 15.32 -16.67
N PRO A 719 -8.06 14.65 -17.59
CA PRO A 719 -8.53 15.27 -18.84
C PRO A 719 -9.73 16.22 -18.64
N THR A 720 -10.15 16.42 -17.39
CA THR A 720 -11.27 17.29 -17.02
C THR A 720 -10.81 18.67 -16.54
N LEU A 721 -9.49 18.90 -16.44
CA LEU A 721 -8.93 20.20 -16.07
C LEU A 721 -9.33 21.28 -17.09
N THR A 722 -9.60 22.47 -16.59
CA THR A 722 -9.82 23.66 -17.41
C THR A 722 -8.51 24.19 -17.98
N LYS A 723 -8.59 25.08 -18.97
CA LYS A 723 -7.40 25.75 -19.53
C LYS A 723 -6.61 26.52 -18.47
N GLU A 724 -7.29 27.15 -17.51
CA GLU A 724 -6.60 27.88 -16.44
C GLU A 724 -5.89 26.92 -15.49
N GLU A 725 -6.56 25.83 -15.11
CA GLU A 725 -5.95 24.79 -14.28
C GLU A 725 -4.72 24.15 -14.96
N LEU A 726 -4.70 24.01 -16.29
CA LEU A 726 -3.52 23.54 -17.04
C LEU A 726 -2.34 24.52 -17.02
N LYS A 727 -2.59 25.83 -17.03
CA LYS A 727 -1.53 26.86 -16.88
C LYS A 727 -0.96 26.87 -15.47
N ASP A 728 -1.82 26.74 -14.46
CA ASP A 728 -1.40 26.67 -13.07
C ASP A 728 -0.60 25.38 -12.80
N LEU A 729 -1.04 24.24 -13.36
CA LEU A 729 -0.28 23.00 -13.37
C LEU A 729 1.10 23.18 -14.03
N THR A 730 1.15 23.88 -15.16
CA THR A 730 2.42 24.18 -15.87
C THR A 730 3.36 24.98 -14.97
N THR A 731 2.84 26.01 -14.31
CA THR A 731 3.60 26.84 -13.36
C THR A 731 4.20 25.98 -12.25
N TYR A 732 3.39 25.09 -11.66
CA TYR A 732 3.85 24.18 -10.62
C TYR A 732 4.94 23.22 -11.13
N VAL A 733 4.70 22.51 -12.22
CA VAL A 733 5.65 21.52 -12.75
C VAL A 733 6.97 22.17 -13.14
N ASN A 734 6.94 23.37 -13.73
CA ASN A 734 8.14 24.13 -14.06
C ASN A 734 9.01 24.44 -12.83
N SER A 735 8.39 24.71 -11.68
CA SER A 735 9.11 24.97 -10.42
C SER A 735 9.89 23.75 -9.91
N ARG A 736 9.46 22.55 -10.29
CA ARG A 736 10.03 21.25 -9.89
C ARG A 736 10.87 20.58 -10.99
N ALA A 737 10.79 21.06 -12.24
CA ALA A 737 11.44 20.43 -13.40
C ALA A 737 12.97 20.32 -13.26
N GLY A 738 13.60 21.21 -12.49
CA GLY A 738 15.03 21.15 -12.20
C GLY A 738 15.49 19.91 -11.44
N GLU A 739 14.57 19.26 -10.71
CA GLU A 739 14.87 18.12 -9.82
C GLU A 739 15.02 16.78 -10.54
N PHE A 740 14.57 16.69 -11.79
CA PHE A 740 14.53 15.44 -12.56
C PHE A 740 15.26 15.58 -13.90
N ASN A 741 15.58 14.43 -14.51
CA ASN A 741 16.03 14.42 -15.90
C ASN A 741 14.84 14.71 -16.81
N ARG A 742 13.70 14.04 -16.55
CA ARG A 742 12.44 14.26 -17.25
C ARG A 742 11.25 14.17 -16.30
N ILE A 743 10.20 14.91 -16.61
CA ILE A 743 8.87 14.72 -16.02
C ILE A 743 7.93 14.36 -17.16
N TYR A 744 7.19 13.27 -17.06
CA TYR A 744 6.22 12.87 -18.07
C TYR A 744 4.80 13.23 -17.60
N LEU A 745 4.05 13.91 -18.47
CA LEU A 745 2.65 14.26 -18.24
C LEU A 745 1.79 13.61 -19.32
N GLU A 746 0.96 12.66 -18.94
CA GLU A 746 0.06 11.94 -19.85
C GLU A 746 -1.35 12.51 -19.78
N TYR A 747 -1.94 12.83 -20.92
CA TYR A 747 -3.31 13.36 -20.97
C TYR A 747 -4.34 12.25 -20.80
N GLY A 748 -4.80 12.05 -19.57
CA GLY A 748 -5.71 10.98 -19.17
C GLY A 748 -5.12 9.57 -19.26
N ASN A 749 -5.97 8.54 -19.11
CA ASN A 749 -5.60 7.14 -19.24
C ASN A 749 -6.60 6.44 -20.15
N GLU A 750 -6.11 5.71 -21.16
CA GLU A 750 -6.93 4.94 -22.11
C GLU A 750 -8.14 5.67 -22.70
N MET A 751 -8.00 6.98 -22.92
CA MET A 751 -9.07 7.84 -23.41
C MET A 751 -9.59 7.50 -24.81
N TRP A 752 -8.93 6.55 -25.49
CA TRP A 752 -9.28 6.02 -26.81
C TRP A 752 -10.45 5.03 -26.78
N GLY A 753 -10.96 4.65 -25.60
CA GLY A 753 -12.13 3.78 -25.45
C GLY A 753 -13.40 4.29 -26.17
N THR A 754 -14.50 3.56 -26.01
CA THR A 754 -15.78 3.95 -26.63
C THR A 754 -16.56 4.96 -25.80
N GLY A 755 -16.30 5.04 -24.49
CA GLY A 755 -17.10 5.79 -23.53
C GLY A 755 -18.46 5.15 -23.26
N CYS A 756 -18.73 3.96 -23.80
CA CYS A 756 -20.02 3.27 -23.67
C CYS A 756 -19.83 1.84 -23.15
N GLY A 757 -20.94 1.21 -22.74
CA GLY A 757 -20.95 -0.24 -22.49
C GLY A 757 -20.13 -0.62 -21.25
N SER A 758 -19.19 -1.55 -21.45
CA SER A 758 -18.27 -2.03 -20.43
C SER A 758 -16.95 -1.25 -20.36
N ASP A 759 -16.86 -0.07 -20.97
CA ASP A 759 -15.68 0.80 -20.88
C ASP A 759 -15.41 1.17 -19.41
N PRO A 760 -14.27 0.73 -18.82
CA PRO A 760 -13.96 1.01 -17.42
C PRO A 760 -13.64 2.49 -17.15
N PHE A 761 -13.36 3.27 -18.21
CA PHE A 761 -13.00 4.69 -18.16
C PHE A 761 -14.12 5.62 -18.62
N MET A 762 -15.35 5.11 -18.72
CA MET A 762 -16.53 5.91 -19.03
C MET A 762 -16.62 7.12 -18.08
N GLY A 763 -16.67 8.34 -18.65
CA GLY A 763 -16.56 9.61 -17.92
C GLY A 763 -15.19 10.28 -18.01
N ALA A 764 -14.18 9.59 -18.53
CA ALA A 764 -12.90 10.18 -18.95
C ALA A 764 -12.66 9.96 -20.45
N THR A 765 -13.08 8.81 -20.98
CA THR A 765 -12.98 8.45 -22.40
C THR A 765 -13.60 9.48 -23.34
N VAL A 766 -12.92 9.75 -24.46
CA VAL A 766 -13.38 10.68 -25.52
C VAL A 766 -13.24 10.10 -26.94
N GLY A 767 -12.78 8.84 -27.07
CA GLY A 767 -12.76 8.09 -28.31
C GLY A 767 -11.95 8.76 -29.42
N PHE A 768 -12.60 9.13 -30.53
CA PHE A 768 -11.92 9.74 -31.68
C PHE A 768 -11.51 11.20 -31.46
N HIS A 769 -11.99 11.85 -30.38
CA HIS A 769 -11.62 13.23 -30.05
C HIS A 769 -10.27 13.35 -29.33
N LEU A 770 -9.71 12.22 -28.86
CA LEU A 770 -8.51 12.20 -28.02
C LEU A 770 -7.36 13.03 -28.61
N PRO A 771 -6.94 12.83 -29.88
CA PRO A 771 -5.77 13.55 -30.39
C PRO A 771 -5.94 15.07 -30.31
N LYS A 772 -7.09 15.59 -30.78
CA LYS A 772 -7.36 17.03 -30.79
C LYS A 772 -7.50 17.63 -29.39
N MET A 773 -8.16 16.91 -28.49
CA MET A 773 -8.32 17.39 -27.10
C MET A 773 -6.99 17.42 -26.36
N ALA A 774 -6.15 16.39 -26.54
CA ALA A 774 -4.80 16.39 -25.98
C ALA A 774 -3.95 17.50 -26.59
N ASP A 775 -4.05 17.70 -27.91
CA ASP A 775 -3.28 18.70 -28.64
C ASP A 775 -3.51 20.11 -28.07
N GLU A 776 -4.77 20.49 -27.90
CA GLU A 776 -5.14 21.79 -27.36
C GLU A 776 -4.74 21.97 -25.89
N ALA A 777 -4.84 20.90 -25.08
CA ALA A 777 -4.39 20.94 -23.70
C ALA A 777 -2.87 21.18 -23.62
N PHE A 778 -2.11 20.50 -24.48
CA PHE A 778 -0.66 20.64 -24.58
C PHE A 778 -0.23 21.98 -25.16
N GLU A 779 -0.93 22.53 -26.14
CA GLU A 779 -0.72 23.92 -26.60
C GLU A 779 -0.88 24.93 -25.47
N VAL A 780 -1.94 24.80 -24.65
CA VAL A 780 -2.14 25.67 -23.47
C VAL A 780 -0.95 25.59 -22.50
N MET A 781 -0.41 24.40 -22.27
CA MET A 781 0.76 24.23 -21.39
C MET A 781 2.03 24.81 -22.03
N ARG A 782 2.27 24.57 -23.31
CA ARG A 782 3.44 25.11 -24.02
C ARG A 782 3.39 26.64 -24.08
N ASP A 783 2.23 27.24 -24.33
CA ASP A 783 2.01 28.69 -24.31
C ASP A 783 2.23 29.30 -22.92
N ALA A 784 1.98 28.52 -21.86
CA ALA A 784 2.31 28.89 -20.48
C ALA A 784 3.81 28.72 -20.13
N GLY A 785 4.66 28.39 -21.11
CA GLY A 785 6.10 28.30 -20.94
C GLY A 785 6.58 26.97 -20.35
N LEU A 786 5.91 25.85 -20.69
CA LEU A 786 6.30 24.53 -20.22
C LEU A 786 7.79 24.22 -20.48
N SER A 787 8.50 23.78 -19.45
CA SER A 787 9.91 23.41 -19.50
C SER A 787 10.17 22.27 -20.49
N SER A 788 11.29 22.34 -21.22
CA SER A 788 11.70 21.31 -22.18
C SER A 788 12.03 19.95 -21.53
N LYS A 789 12.23 19.92 -20.21
CA LYS A 789 12.37 18.69 -19.41
C LYS A 789 11.03 17.96 -19.20
N VAL A 790 9.91 18.65 -19.39
CA VAL A 790 8.59 18.02 -19.32
C VAL A 790 8.23 17.43 -20.67
N LYS A 791 7.83 16.17 -20.70
CA LYS A 791 7.44 15.43 -21.90
C LYS A 791 5.94 15.14 -21.86
N LEU A 792 5.25 15.49 -22.93
CA LEU A 792 3.80 15.35 -23.07
C LEU A 792 3.45 14.04 -23.77
N ILE A 793 2.54 13.26 -23.18
CA ILE A 793 2.22 11.91 -23.63
C ILE A 793 0.75 11.78 -24.02
N ILE A 794 0.49 11.18 -25.19
CA ILE A 794 -0.84 10.66 -25.56
C ILE A 794 -0.84 9.13 -25.43
N GLY A 795 -1.80 8.60 -24.66
CA GLY A 795 -2.04 7.16 -24.56
C GLY A 795 -2.74 6.63 -25.82
N GLY A 796 -2.10 5.72 -26.52
CA GLY A 796 -2.63 4.94 -27.65
C GLY A 796 -2.99 3.50 -27.26
N GLN A 797 -3.43 2.72 -28.25
CA GLN A 797 -3.89 1.34 -28.06
C GLN A 797 -2.99 0.34 -28.81
N ALA A 798 -2.41 -0.65 -28.13
CA ALA A 798 -1.58 -1.67 -28.80
C ALA A 798 -2.43 -2.65 -29.64
N ALA A 799 -3.64 -2.98 -29.17
CA ALA A 799 -4.52 -3.92 -29.86
C ALA A 799 -5.02 -3.41 -31.23
N TRP A 800 -5.03 -2.08 -31.45
CA TRP A 800 -5.46 -1.44 -32.68
C TRP A 800 -4.43 -0.41 -33.17
N VAL A 801 -3.55 -0.86 -34.07
CA VAL A 801 -2.46 -0.07 -34.67
C VAL A 801 -2.95 1.22 -35.35
N GLY A 802 -4.17 1.21 -35.91
CA GLY A 802 -4.78 2.39 -36.53
C GLY A 802 -4.98 3.56 -35.56
N ARG A 803 -5.01 3.30 -34.24
CA ARG A 803 -5.10 4.36 -33.24
C ARG A 803 -3.87 5.27 -33.27
N GLN A 804 -2.67 4.71 -33.45
CA GLN A 804 -1.45 5.51 -33.51
C GLN A 804 -1.48 6.41 -34.76
N SER A 805 -1.83 5.86 -35.93
CA SER A 805 -1.99 6.68 -37.14
C SER A 805 -2.99 7.82 -36.96
N GLN A 806 -4.07 7.58 -36.22
CA GLN A 806 -5.03 8.63 -35.91
C GLN A 806 -4.45 9.73 -35.01
N ILE A 807 -3.70 9.35 -33.96
CA ILE A 807 -3.05 10.28 -33.05
C ILE A 807 -2.06 11.15 -33.82
N GLU A 808 -1.12 10.53 -34.54
CA GLU A 808 -0.07 11.24 -35.27
C GLU A 808 -0.61 12.13 -36.40
N ALA A 809 -1.80 11.83 -36.94
CA ALA A 809 -2.43 12.64 -37.97
C ALA A 809 -3.24 13.84 -37.43
N ASN A 810 -3.48 13.91 -36.11
CA ASN A 810 -4.41 14.87 -35.51
C ASN A 810 -3.89 15.55 -34.23
N SER A 811 -2.60 15.40 -33.91
CA SER A 811 -1.92 16.12 -32.84
C SER A 811 -0.45 16.31 -33.17
N ASP A 812 0.07 17.52 -32.96
CA ASP A 812 1.46 17.89 -33.21
C ASP A 812 2.21 18.34 -31.95
N SER A 813 1.50 18.56 -30.85
CA SER A 813 2.05 19.15 -29.63
C SER A 813 2.57 18.14 -28.60
N HIS A 814 2.39 16.83 -28.80
CA HIS A 814 2.87 15.80 -27.87
C HIS A 814 4.31 15.36 -28.20
N ASP A 815 5.08 14.87 -27.22
CA ASP A 815 6.46 14.39 -27.45
C ASP A 815 6.51 12.87 -27.65
N ILE A 816 5.57 12.15 -27.01
CA ILE A 816 5.55 10.70 -26.90
C ILE A 816 4.14 10.18 -27.18
N THR A 817 4.05 9.08 -27.92
CA THR A 817 2.84 8.25 -27.98
C THR A 817 3.13 6.94 -27.27
N ALA A 818 2.35 6.63 -26.24
CA ALA A 818 2.54 5.43 -25.44
C ALA A 818 1.49 4.37 -25.79
N ILE A 819 1.81 3.08 -25.67
CA ILE A 819 0.87 1.97 -25.92
C ILE A 819 0.80 0.99 -24.73
N ALA A 820 -0.23 0.16 -24.66
CA ALA A 820 -0.40 -0.88 -23.64
C ALA A 820 -0.44 -2.32 -24.23
N PRO A 821 0.70 -2.94 -24.55
CA PRO A 821 0.77 -4.25 -25.18
C PRO A 821 0.69 -5.39 -24.16
N TYR A 822 -0.47 -5.53 -23.53
CA TYR A 822 -0.79 -6.67 -22.68
C TYR A 822 -0.64 -8.02 -23.42
N TYR A 823 -0.23 -9.06 -22.70
CA TYR A 823 -0.07 -10.42 -23.22
C TYR A 823 -0.86 -11.45 -22.39
N THR A 824 -1.04 -12.65 -22.88
CA THR A 824 -1.88 -13.69 -22.26
C THR A 824 -1.07 -14.98 -22.08
N MET A 825 -1.53 -15.91 -21.25
CA MET A 825 -0.89 -17.24 -21.13
C MET A 825 -1.27 -18.20 -22.26
N ILE A 826 -2.19 -17.79 -23.11
CA ILE A 826 -2.78 -18.60 -24.16
C ILE A 826 -2.94 -17.78 -25.42
N GLU A 827 -3.02 -18.48 -26.53
CA GLU A 827 -3.36 -17.88 -27.80
C GLU A 827 -4.84 -17.48 -27.85
N GLU A 828 -5.09 -16.20 -28.13
CA GLU A 828 -6.44 -15.68 -28.33
C GLU A 828 -7.08 -16.26 -29.60
N GLY A 829 -8.40 -16.50 -29.57
CA GLY A 829 -9.16 -16.86 -30.77
C GLY A 829 -9.15 -18.34 -31.19
N ILE A 830 -8.42 -19.22 -30.48
CA ILE A 830 -8.51 -20.68 -30.71
C ILE A 830 -9.73 -21.24 -29.97
N THR A 831 -10.68 -21.80 -30.72
CA THR A 831 -11.94 -22.40 -30.22
C THR A 831 -11.78 -23.86 -29.77
N ASN A 832 -10.83 -24.60 -30.35
CA ASN A 832 -10.50 -25.99 -29.96
C ASN A 832 -9.21 -26.03 -29.15
N ARG A 833 -9.28 -25.57 -27.90
CA ARG A 833 -8.09 -25.51 -27.03
C ARG A 833 -7.79 -26.89 -26.47
N PRO A 834 -6.56 -27.42 -26.61
CA PRO A 834 -6.16 -28.61 -25.85
C PRO A 834 -6.27 -28.31 -24.35
N THR A 835 -6.48 -29.36 -23.55
CA THR A 835 -6.46 -29.25 -22.09
C THR A 835 -5.15 -28.56 -21.66
N PRO A 836 -5.23 -27.44 -20.92
CA PRO A 836 -4.04 -26.68 -20.58
C PRO A 836 -3.19 -27.50 -19.60
N THR A 837 -1.97 -27.83 -20.02
CA THR A 837 -0.94 -28.38 -19.15
C THR A 837 0.06 -27.27 -18.79
N VAL A 838 0.80 -27.44 -17.68
CA VAL A 838 1.88 -26.52 -17.33
C VAL A 838 2.85 -26.40 -18.50
N ALA A 839 3.33 -27.52 -19.03
CA ALA A 839 4.30 -27.55 -20.12
C ALA A 839 3.83 -26.77 -21.37
N ASN A 840 2.58 -26.94 -21.80
CA ASN A 840 2.05 -26.26 -23.00
C ASN A 840 1.85 -24.75 -22.79
N LEU A 841 1.52 -24.34 -21.57
CA LEU A 841 1.40 -22.92 -21.21
C LEU A 841 2.77 -22.26 -21.10
N LEU A 842 3.74 -22.93 -20.46
CA LEU A 842 5.13 -22.46 -20.40
C LEU A 842 5.73 -22.31 -21.80
N ASP A 843 5.48 -23.29 -22.67
CA ASP A 843 5.89 -23.24 -24.06
C ASP A 843 5.35 -22.00 -24.79
N TYR A 844 4.12 -21.56 -24.48
CA TYR A 844 3.54 -20.35 -25.06
C TYR A 844 4.18 -19.08 -24.53
N ILE A 845 4.20 -18.92 -23.20
CA ILE A 845 4.65 -17.67 -22.57
C ILE A 845 6.16 -17.43 -22.72
N TYR A 846 6.94 -18.47 -23.00
CA TYR A 846 8.37 -18.34 -23.34
C TYR A 846 8.62 -18.02 -24.81
N ALA A 847 7.70 -18.40 -25.71
CA ALA A 847 7.77 -18.04 -27.12
C ALA A 847 7.17 -16.66 -27.42
N SER A 848 6.13 -16.25 -26.69
CA SER A 848 5.39 -15.01 -26.94
C SER A 848 6.24 -13.74 -26.93
N PRO A 849 7.26 -13.55 -26.08
CA PRO A 849 8.05 -12.32 -26.05
C PRO A 849 8.76 -12.04 -27.37
N LEU A 850 9.43 -13.07 -27.91
CA LEU A 850 10.15 -12.96 -29.18
C LEU A 850 9.18 -12.80 -30.34
N ILE A 851 8.10 -13.58 -30.36
CA ILE A 851 7.17 -13.57 -31.50
C ILE A 851 6.42 -12.25 -31.55
N ARG A 852 5.78 -11.80 -30.46
CA ARG A 852 4.96 -10.58 -30.44
C ARG A 852 5.74 -9.29 -30.72
N ASN A 853 7.06 -9.32 -30.53
CA ASN A 853 7.95 -8.21 -30.86
C ASN A 853 8.72 -8.42 -32.18
N LYS A 854 8.23 -9.26 -33.11
CA LYS A 854 8.73 -9.27 -34.50
C LYS A 854 8.22 -8.07 -35.31
N ALA A 855 8.94 -7.69 -36.36
CA ALA A 855 8.71 -6.47 -37.15
C ALA A 855 7.26 -6.28 -37.66
N ASN A 856 6.53 -7.37 -37.95
CA ASN A 856 5.17 -7.31 -38.48
C ASN A 856 4.07 -7.37 -37.41
N ASN A 857 4.41 -7.44 -36.12
CA ASN A 857 3.41 -7.49 -35.05
C ASN A 857 3.05 -6.11 -34.49
N LYS A 858 1.96 -6.06 -33.72
CA LYS A 858 1.26 -4.80 -33.41
C LYS A 858 2.15 -3.80 -32.67
N THR A 859 2.92 -4.24 -31.68
CA THR A 859 3.87 -3.40 -30.92
C THR A 859 4.88 -2.71 -31.84
N ASN A 860 5.49 -3.47 -32.76
CA ASN A 860 6.46 -2.92 -33.71
C ASN A 860 5.82 -1.97 -34.73
N GLN A 861 4.65 -2.32 -35.27
CA GLN A 861 3.97 -1.45 -36.21
C GLN A 861 3.58 -0.13 -35.55
N SER A 862 3.03 -0.18 -34.33
CA SER A 862 2.75 1.02 -33.53
C SER A 862 4.02 1.84 -33.31
N SER A 863 5.12 1.21 -32.85
CA SER A 863 6.41 1.90 -32.64
C SER A 863 6.93 2.56 -33.92
N LYS A 864 6.84 1.87 -35.06
CA LYS A 864 7.26 2.38 -36.37
C LYS A 864 6.42 3.58 -36.80
N ILE A 865 5.10 3.53 -36.66
CA ILE A 865 4.22 4.67 -37.00
C ILE A 865 4.60 5.90 -36.17
N ILE A 866 4.76 5.71 -34.86
CA ILE A 866 5.12 6.77 -33.91
C ILE A 866 6.50 7.37 -34.28
N SER A 867 7.49 6.50 -34.50
CA SER A 867 8.85 6.92 -34.84
C SER A 867 8.92 7.61 -36.22
N GLN A 868 8.13 7.16 -37.20
CA GLN A 868 8.02 7.80 -38.52
C GLN A 868 7.39 9.19 -38.46
N ALA A 869 6.53 9.45 -37.47
CA ALA A 869 6.00 10.78 -37.16
C ALA A 869 7.00 11.66 -36.39
N GLY A 870 8.19 11.15 -36.07
CA GLY A 870 9.22 11.88 -35.31
C GLY A 870 8.95 11.94 -33.81
N ARG A 871 8.09 11.07 -33.28
CA ARG A 871 7.76 10.96 -31.85
C ARG A 871 8.48 9.78 -31.20
N GLU A 872 8.66 9.84 -29.88
CA GLU A 872 9.23 8.72 -29.12
C GLU A 872 8.13 7.72 -28.73
N PRO A 873 8.29 6.41 -29.04
CA PRO A 873 7.36 5.38 -28.59
C PRO A 873 7.63 4.97 -27.14
N ALA A 874 6.57 4.76 -26.36
CA ALA A 874 6.64 4.29 -24.98
C ALA A 874 5.60 3.20 -24.67
N ILE A 875 5.76 2.51 -23.55
CA ILE A 875 4.77 1.57 -23.01
C ILE A 875 4.30 2.07 -21.64
N TYR A 876 3.02 2.42 -21.51
CA TYR A 876 2.45 2.89 -20.24
C TYR A 876 1.91 1.75 -19.37
N GLU A 877 1.58 0.60 -19.97
CA GLU A 877 1.13 -0.60 -19.26
C GLU A 877 1.54 -1.87 -19.99
N ILE A 878 2.21 -2.79 -19.29
CA ILE A 878 2.49 -4.14 -19.79
C ILE A 878 2.47 -5.15 -18.65
N ASN A 879 1.70 -6.21 -18.82
CA ASN A 879 1.68 -7.43 -17.99
C ASN A 879 0.81 -8.50 -18.68
N PHE A 880 0.60 -9.63 -18.00
CA PHE A 880 -0.46 -10.58 -18.30
C PHE A 880 -1.83 -9.90 -18.34
N HIS A 881 -2.77 -10.39 -19.15
CA HIS A 881 -4.15 -9.90 -19.25
C HIS A 881 -5.12 -11.08 -19.41
N ASP A 882 -4.90 -12.12 -18.60
CA ASP A 882 -5.74 -13.32 -18.55
C ASP A 882 -7.07 -13.08 -17.81
N THR A 883 -7.84 -12.11 -18.29
CA THR A 883 -9.14 -11.67 -17.76
C THR A 883 -10.31 -12.59 -18.19
N GLY A 884 -10.02 -13.61 -19.00
CA GLY A 884 -10.94 -14.69 -19.38
C GLY A 884 -11.06 -15.78 -18.32
N SER A 885 -12.05 -16.67 -18.42
CA SER A 885 -12.25 -17.81 -17.49
C SER A 885 -11.33 -19.02 -17.71
N PHE A 886 -10.53 -19.02 -18.78
CA PHE A 886 -9.59 -20.09 -19.14
C PHE A 886 -8.14 -19.58 -19.15
N PRO A 887 -7.13 -20.37 -18.72
CA PRO A 887 -7.21 -21.75 -18.18
C PRO A 887 -7.86 -21.80 -16.79
N PRO A 888 -8.12 -23.00 -16.22
CA PRO A 888 -8.66 -23.13 -14.87
C PRO A 888 -7.89 -22.28 -13.87
N ILE A 889 -8.63 -21.60 -12.99
CA ILE A 889 -8.12 -20.56 -12.10
C ILE A 889 -6.97 -21.03 -11.20
N ALA A 890 -6.98 -22.30 -10.73
CA ALA A 890 -5.90 -22.84 -9.91
C ALA A 890 -4.56 -22.93 -10.66
N LEU A 891 -4.60 -23.31 -11.94
CA LEU A 891 -3.43 -23.37 -12.80
C LEU A 891 -2.99 -21.96 -13.20
N LYS A 892 -3.95 -21.11 -13.57
CA LYS A 892 -3.73 -19.70 -13.93
C LYS A 892 -2.98 -18.95 -12.83
N ASN A 893 -3.48 -18.99 -11.60
CA ASN A 893 -2.87 -18.29 -10.48
C ASN A 893 -1.47 -18.80 -10.14
N LYS A 894 -1.20 -20.11 -10.29
CA LYS A 894 0.14 -20.68 -10.07
C LYS A 894 1.16 -20.14 -11.07
N ILE A 895 0.79 -20.01 -12.35
CA ILE A 895 1.68 -19.48 -13.37
C ILE A 895 1.88 -17.98 -13.19
N LEU A 896 0.80 -17.21 -13.06
CA LEU A 896 0.85 -15.74 -12.92
C LEU A 896 1.72 -15.28 -11.74
N THR A 897 1.68 -16.00 -10.62
CA THR A 897 2.42 -15.64 -9.41
C THR A 897 3.76 -16.37 -9.25
N GLY A 898 4.01 -17.38 -10.09
CA GLY A 898 5.20 -18.24 -10.02
C GLY A 898 6.40 -17.72 -10.79
N GLN A 899 7.56 -18.36 -10.59
CA GLN A 899 8.81 -17.99 -11.26
C GLN A 899 8.69 -17.95 -12.78
N ALA A 900 8.07 -18.98 -13.37
CA ALA A 900 7.96 -19.12 -14.81
C ALA A 900 7.12 -18.01 -15.45
N GLY A 901 5.97 -17.66 -14.86
CA GLY A 901 5.24 -16.46 -15.27
C GLY A 901 6.03 -15.20 -14.98
N GLY A 902 6.76 -15.18 -13.86
CA GLY A 902 7.59 -14.07 -13.42
C GLY A 902 8.62 -13.60 -14.45
N ILE A 903 9.41 -14.51 -15.01
CA ILE A 903 10.48 -14.16 -15.97
C ILE A 903 9.94 -13.65 -17.31
N THR A 904 8.67 -13.91 -17.65
CA THR A 904 8.10 -13.51 -18.94
C THR A 904 7.87 -12.02 -19.08
N LEU A 905 7.57 -11.33 -17.97
CA LEU A 905 7.33 -9.89 -17.96
C LEU A 905 8.56 -9.09 -18.40
N PRO A 906 9.72 -9.16 -17.71
CA PRO A 906 10.92 -8.46 -18.17
C PRO A 906 11.39 -8.95 -19.53
N LEU A 907 11.17 -10.22 -19.89
CA LEU A 907 11.50 -10.73 -21.22
C LEU A 907 10.68 -10.04 -22.33
N HIS A 908 9.37 -9.84 -22.13
CA HIS A 908 8.53 -9.06 -23.03
C HIS A 908 9.01 -7.61 -23.17
N MET A 909 9.37 -6.97 -22.05
CA MET A 909 9.83 -5.58 -22.03
C MET A 909 11.19 -5.42 -22.73
N LEU A 910 12.13 -6.34 -22.51
CA LEU A 910 13.45 -6.34 -23.14
C LEU A 910 13.38 -6.59 -24.64
N HIS A 911 12.45 -7.45 -25.10
CA HIS A 911 12.17 -7.59 -26.53
C HIS A 911 11.53 -6.36 -27.15
N ALA A 912 10.60 -5.70 -26.46
CA ALA A 912 10.05 -4.42 -26.94
C ALA A 912 11.13 -3.34 -27.03
N MET A 913 12.10 -3.35 -26.11
CA MET A 913 13.26 -2.46 -26.17
C MET A 913 14.15 -2.78 -27.37
N LYS A 914 14.58 -4.05 -27.51
CA LYS A 914 15.52 -4.49 -28.55
C LYS A 914 14.94 -4.40 -29.96
N GLU A 915 13.73 -4.92 -30.15
CA GLU A 915 13.17 -5.11 -31.48
C GLU A 915 12.31 -3.92 -31.93
N SER A 916 11.67 -3.22 -30.98
CA SER A 916 10.80 -2.07 -31.26
C SER A 916 11.41 -0.72 -30.90
N GLY A 917 12.61 -0.68 -30.33
CA GLY A 917 13.28 0.56 -29.92
C GLY A 917 12.58 1.30 -28.77
N ILE A 918 11.66 0.63 -28.05
CA ILE A 918 10.88 1.26 -26.98
C ILE A 918 11.70 1.30 -25.70
N ARG A 919 12.18 2.48 -25.32
CA ARG A 919 13.09 2.66 -24.18
C ARG A 919 12.37 2.89 -22.85
N ILE A 920 11.19 3.51 -22.91
CA ILE A 920 10.41 3.90 -21.73
C ILE A 920 9.23 2.94 -21.61
N GLN A 921 9.18 2.18 -20.52
CA GLN A 921 8.19 1.13 -20.33
C GLN A 921 7.82 0.99 -18.85
N THR A 922 6.54 0.75 -18.54
CA THR A 922 6.07 0.54 -17.17
C THR A 922 5.25 -0.72 -16.99
N ALA A 923 5.70 -1.59 -16.08
CA ALA A 923 4.96 -2.78 -15.67
C ALA A 923 3.67 -2.40 -14.94
N PHE A 924 2.55 -3.04 -15.29
CA PHE A 924 1.27 -2.83 -14.62
C PHE A 924 0.93 -4.02 -13.71
N SER A 925 0.93 -3.90 -12.39
CA SER A 925 1.15 -2.72 -11.53
C SER A 925 2.01 -3.10 -10.32
N PHE A 926 2.43 -2.13 -9.51
CA PHE A 926 3.23 -2.37 -8.31
C PHE A 926 2.50 -3.27 -7.31
N LEU A 927 1.30 -2.85 -6.89
CA LEU A 927 0.47 -3.56 -5.92
C LEU A 927 -0.91 -3.85 -6.53
N GLN A 928 -1.30 -5.12 -6.47
CA GLN A 928 -2.67 -5.58 -6.69
C GLN A 928 -2.75 -7.05 -6.31
N ILE A 929 -3.75 -7.45 -5.52
CA ILE A 929 -3.86 -8.88 -5.14
C ILE A 929 -4.48 -9.69 -6.27
N TYR A 930 -5.61 -9.23 -6.80
CA TYR A 930 -6.42 -9.97 -7.77
C TYR A 930 -7.23 -9.02 -8.68
N PHE A 931 -7.83 -9.63 -9.69
CA PHE A 931 -8.80 -9.06 -10.61
C PHE A 931 -9.96 -10.03 -10.76
N ARG A 932 -11.20 -9.52 -10.75
CA ARG A 932 -12.38 -10.35 -11.02
C ARG A 932 -12.48 -10.58 -12.52
N ASP A 933 -12.20 -11.80 -12.96
CA ASP A 933 -12.26 -12.17 -14.37
C ASP A 933 -13.70 -12.19 -14.90
N THR A 934 -13.84 -12.31 -16.22
CA THR A 934 -15.14 -12.38 -16.92
C THR A 934 -15.99 -13.61 -16.54
N GLY A 935 -15.38 -14.63 -15.93
CA GLY A 935 -16.08 -15.77 -15.32
C GLY A 935 -16.54 -15.50 -13.89
N GLY A 936 -16.23 -14.33 -13.33
CA GLY A 936 -16.53 -13.95 -11.96
C GLY A 936 -15.52 -14.44 -10.92
N THR A 937 -14.46 -15.13 -11.34
CA THR A 937 -13.42 -15.68 -10.45
C THR A 937 -12.31 -14.67 -10.17
N MET A 938 -11.63 -14.81 -9.04
CA MET A 938 -10.58 -13.87 -8.61
C MET A 938 -9.20 -14.36 -9.06
N THR A 939 -8.71 -13.78 -10.15
CA THR A 939 -7.40 -14.08 -10.72
C THR A 939 -6.33 -13.19 -10.10
N ARG A 940 -5.17 -13.74 -9.70
CA ARG A 940 -4.03 -13.01 -9.11
C ARG A 940 -3.25 -12.21 -10.16
N LEU A 941 -3.92 -11.24 -10.77
CA LEU A 941 -3.37 -10.42 -11.85
C LEU A 941 -2.75 -9.10 -11.37
N TRP A 942 -1.78 -8.71 -12.20
CA TRP A 942 -1.05 -7.45 -12.34
C TRP A 942 -0.05 -7.08 -11.24
N GLY A 943 -0.40 -7.19 -9.97
CA GLY A 943 0.51 -6.76 -8.89
C GLY A 943 1.85 -7.50 -8.97
N ILE A 944 2.97 -6.80 -9.09
CA ILE A 944 4.29 -7.42 -9.02
C ILE A 944 4.73 -7.68 -7.57
N ALA A 945 4.12 -6.98 -6.62
CA ALA A 945 4.16 -7.26 -5.19
C ALA A 945 2.76 -7.69 -4.69
N ARG A 946 2.74 -8.63 -3.74
CA ARG A 946 1.52 -9.17 -3.15
C ARG A 946 0.94 -8.25 -2.07
N ASP A 947 1.81 -7.72 -1.20
CA ASP A 947 1.51 -6.78 -0.11
C ASP A 947 2.79 -6.07 0.35
N LEU A 948 2.67 -5.15 1.31
CA LEU A 948 3.77 -4.32 1.82
C LEU A 948 4.31 -4.80 3.19
N ASP A 949 3.59 -5.68 3.88
CA ASP A 949 3.94 -6.11 5.25
C ASP A 949 5.15 -7.03 5.30
N ASN A 950 5.65 -7.49 4.14
CA ASN A 950 6.87 -8.27 4.04
C ASN A 950 7.66 -7.77 2.83
N ILE A 951 8.86 -7.21 3.06
CA ILE A 951 9.73 -6.74 1.98
C ILE A 951 10.03 -7.82 0.92
N GLN A 952 9.91 -9.11 1.29
CA GLN A 952 10.05 -10.25 0.36
C GLN A 952 8.73 -10.68 -0.31
N ALA A 953 7.67 -9.86 -0.24
CA ALA A 953 6.35 -10.15 -0.83
C ALA A 953 6.28 -9.93 -2.35
N TYR A 954 7.41 -9.68 -3.02
CA TYR A 954 7.47 -9.70 -4.48
C TYR A 954 7.02 -11.05 -5.04
N ARG A 955 6.16 -11.00 -6.05
CA ARG A 955 5.87 -12.15 -6.91
C ARG A 955 7.05 -12.42 -7.83
N GLY A 956 7.01 -13.56 -8.53
CA GLY A 956 8.04 -13.89 -9.53
C GLY A 956 8.25 -12.75 -10.54
N THR A 957 7.19 -12.03 -10.92
CA THR A 957 7.27 -10.87 -11.83
C THR A 957 8.08 -9.72 -11.24
N GLY A 958 7.88 -9.35 -9.98
CA GLY A 958 8.63 -8.30 -9.31
C GLY A 958 10.10 -8.65 -9.06
N LEU A 959 10.37 -9.90 -8.68
CA LEU A 959 11.74 -10.39 -8.50
C LEU A 959 12.50 -10.43 -9.84
N ALA A 960 11.88 -10.94 -10.90
CA ALA A 960 12.52 -11.00 -12.22
C ALA A 960 12.77 -9.60 -12.80
N LEU A 961 11.84 -8.66 -12.59
CA LEU A 961 12.01 -7.26 -12.97
C LEU A 961 13.18 -6.61 -12.20
N SER A 962 13.30 -6.90 -10.90
CA SER A 962 14.41 -6.44 -10.06
C SER A 962 15.77 -6.97 -10.53
N VAL A 963 15.85 -8.26 -10.89
CA VAL A 963 17.05 -8.87 -11.49
C VAL A 963 17.43 -8.14 -12.78
N ALA A 964 16.47 -7.94 -13.69
CA ALA A 964 16.72 -7.23 -14.95
C ALA A 964 17.24 -5.80 -14.70
N ASN A 965 16.60 -5.04 -13.80
CA ASN A 965 16.97 -3.66 -13.49
C ASN A 965 18.37 -3.50 -12.88
N LYS A 966 19.02 -4.57 -12.39
CA LYS A 966 20.44 -4.50 -11.98
C LYS A 966 21.36 -4.27 -13.18
N ALA A 967 21.00 -4.76 -14.36
CA ALA A 967 21.86 -4.75 -15.56
C ALA A 967 21.41 -3.77 -16.65
N VAL A 968 20.22 -3.15 -16.56
CA VAL A 968 19.74 -2.18 -17.56
C VAL A 968 20.29 -0.77 -17.25
N PHE A 969 21.18 -0.25 -18.09
CA PHE A 969 21.71 1.11 -18.03
C PHE A 969 22.39 1.47 -19.37
N GLY A 970 22.69 2.76 -19.57
CA GLY A 970 23.42 3.24 -20.74
C GLY A 970 22.76 2.86 -22.06
N ASP A 971 23.51 2.20 -22.93
CA ASP A 971 23.06 1.74 -24.24
C ASP A 971 22.77 0.23 -24.22
N LEU A 972 21.70 -0.20 -24.88
CA LEU A 972 21.52 -1.62 -25.24
C LEU A 972 22.46 -1.92 -26.41
N ILE A 973 23.39 -2.86 -26.21
CA ILE A 973 24.37 -3.30 -27.21
C ILE A 973 24.04 -4.71 -27.73
N GLY A 974 24.69 -5.10 -28.83
CA GLY A 974 24.48 -6.42 -29.42
C GLY A 974 24.83 -7.56 -28.46
N SER A 975 23.98 -8.58 -28.41
CA SER A 975 24.33 -9.88 -27.84
C SER A 975 23.76 -10.99 -28.72
N ASN A 976 24.59 -11.97 -29.03
CA ASN A 976 24.27 -13.07 -29.93
C ASN A 976 24.48 -14.40 -29.23
N VAL A 977 23.52 -15.30 -29.37
CA VAL A 977 23.57 -16.66 -28.83
C VAL A 977 23.72 -17.64 -29.98
N VAL A 978 24.77 -18.45 -29.94
CA VAL A 978 25.00 -19.56 -30.88
C VAL A 978 25.08 -20.88 -30.10
N GLY A 979 24.47 -21.95 -30.59
CA GLY A 979 24.35 -23.21 -29.84
C GLY A 979 23.23 -23.16 -28.78
N GLY A 980 23.27 -24.04 -27.78
CA GLY A 980 22.27 -24.07 -26.70
C GLY A 980 20.88 -24.61 -27.08
N GLY A 981 20.67 -24.93 -28.35
CA GLY A 981 19.42 -25.50 -28.87
C GLY A 981 18.28 -24.48 -29.03
N SER A 982 17.22 -24.96 -29.67
CA SER A 982 15.99 -24.20 -29.92
C SER A 982 14.81 -25.16 -30.01
N TRP A 983 13.59 -24.63 -29.92
CA TRP A 983 12.39 -25.38 -30.29
C TRP A 983 11.57 -24.62 -31.31
N SER A 984 10.71 -25.34 -32.04
CA SER A 984 9.75 -24.71 -32.96
C SER A 984 8.39 -24.64 -32.29
N ARG A 985 7.74 -23.48 -32.39
CA ARG A 985 6.37 -23.29 -31.96
C ARG A 985 5.56 -22.62 -33.06
N THR A 986 4.44 -23.25 -33.44
CA THR A 986 3.45 -22.64 -34.31
C THR A 986 2.61 -21.64 -33.51
N MET A 987 2.52 -20.40 -33.97
CA MET A 987 1.60 -19.39 -33.41
C MET A 987 0.84 -18.67 -34.52
N VAL A 988 -0.32 -18.13 -34.13
CA VAL A 988 -1.22 -17.31 -34.93
C VAL A 988 -0.61 -15.92 -35.12
N ASP A 989 -0.74 -15.41 -36.33
CA ASP A 989 -0.35 -14.04 -36.65
C ASP A 989 -1.33 -13.04 -35.98
N GLU A 990 -0.80 -12.02 -35.29
CA GLU A 990 -1.64 -11.10 -34.51
C GLU A 990 -2.55 -10.23 -35.40
N PHE A 991 -2.23 -10.08 -36.68
CA PHE A 991 -2.96 -9.29 -37.65
C PHE A 991 -3.93 -10.15 -38.46
N ASP A 992 -3.44 -11.26 -39.02
CA ASP A 992 -4.24 -12.22 -39.74
C ASP A 992 -4.41 -13.50 -38.92
N ARG A 993 -5.43 -13.51 -38.06
CA ARG A 993 -5.71 -14.65 -37.17
C ARG A 993 -5.99 -15.97 -37.90
N SER A 994 -6.17 -15.94 -39.23
CA SER A 994 -6.31 -17.15 -40.06
C SER A 994 -4.95 -17.77 -40.42
N LYS A 995 -3.86 -17.01 -40.33
CA LYS A 995 -2.50 -17.46 -40.60
C LYS A 995 -1.83 -17.97 -39.34
N LYS A 996 -1.04 -19.03 -39.52
CA LYS A 996 -0.16 -19.60 -38.51
C LYS A 996 1.22 -19.76 -39.13
N ALA A 997 2.25 -19.48 -38.35
CA ALA A 997 3.64 -19.65 -38.76
C ALA A 997 4.41 -20.41 -37.68
N ASP A 998 5.39 -21.20 -38.13
CA ASP A 998 6.35 -21.84 -37.24
C ASP A 998 7.45 -20.84 -36.88
N HIS A 999 7.73 -20.75 -35.59
CA HIS A 999 8.75 -19.86 -35.04
C HIS A 999 9.79 -20.68 -34.31
N VAL A 1000 11.05 -20.57 -34.73
CA VAL A 1000 12.20 -21.12 -34.00
C VAL A 1000 12.53 -20.18 -32.84
N ILE A 1001 12.48 -20.71 -31.63
CA ILE A 1001 12.75 -19.98 -30.39
C ILE A 1001 14.01 -20.55 -29.74
N PRO A 1002 15.05 -19.73 -29.51
CA PRO A 1002 16.24 -20.19 -28.81
C PRO A 1002 15.93 -20.37 -27.32
N TYR A 1003 16.49 -21.41 -26.71
CA TYR A 1003 16.34 -21.65 -25.27
C TYR A 1003 17.09 -20.61 -24.42
N LEU A 1004 18.17 -20.05 -24.94
CA LEU A 1004 18.87 -18.93 -24.33
C LEU A 1004 18.54 -17.63 -25.07
N GLN A 1005 18.16 -16.61 -24.32
CA GLN A 1005 17.91 -15.26 -24.84
C GLN A 1005 18.71 -14.26 -24.01
N SER A 1006 19.48 -13.41 -24.68
CA SER A 1006 20.41 -12.48 -24.03
C SER A 1006 20.15 -11.02 -24.41
N PHE A 1007 20.47 -10.12 -23.47
CA PHE A 1007 20.44 -8.67 -23.62
C PHE A 1007 21.65 -8.07 -22.92
N ALA A 1008 22.43 -7.25 -23.60
CA ALA A 1008 23.66 -6.67 -23.06
C ALA A 1008 23.60 -5.14 -23.06
N PHE A 1009 24.20 -4.52 -22.06
CA PHE A 1009 24.13 -3.09 -21.80
C PHE A 1009 25.52 -2.52 -21.53
N LYS A 1010 25.74 -1.27 -21.89
CA LYS A 1010 27.02 -0.59 -21.68
C LYS A 1010 26.84 0.87 -21.30
N ASP A 1011 27.56 1.31 -20.28
CA ASP A 1011 27.71 2.71 -19.88
C ASP A 1011 29.18 2.99 -19.55
N GLY A 1012 29.91 3.63 -20.48
CA GLY A 1012 31.36 3.77 -20.38
C GLY A 1012 32.05 2.39 -20.29
N ASN A 1013 32.80 2.15 -19.21
CA ASN A 1013 33.48 0.87 -18.95
C ASN A 1013 32.62 -0.13 -18.17
N ARG A 1014 31.38 0.23 -17.82
CA ARG A 1014 30.45 -0.63 -17.08
C ARG A 1014 29.60 -1.43 -18.05
N TYR A 1015 29.45 -2.72 -17.77
CA TYR A 1015 28.66 -3.64 -18.59
C TYR A 1015 27.60 -4.37 -17.78
N GLY A 1016 26.47 -4.62 -18.44
CA GLY A 1016 25.37 -5.44 -17.95
C GLY A 1016 25.08 -6.56 -18.94
N LEU A 1017 24.80 -7.76 -18.47
CA LEU A 1017 24.32 -8.86 -19.30
C LEU A 1017 23.14 -9.53 -18.61
N ILE A 1018 22.02 -9.70 -19.31
CA ILE A 1018 20.85 -10.44 -18.85
C ILE A 1018 20.73 -11.67 -19.74
N VAL A 1019 20.60 -12.85 -19.13
CA VAL A 1019 20.39 -14.12 -19.82
C VAL A 1019 19.18 -14.82 -19.23
N PHE A 1020 18.26 -15.18 -20.10
CA PHE A 1020 17.13 -16.06 -19.78
C PHE A 1020 17.44 -17.45 -20.31
N ASN A 1021 17.28 -18.47 -19.45
CA ASN A 1021 17.12 -19.84 -19.92
C ASN A 1021 15.64 -20.19 -19.83
N VAL A 1022 14.99 -20.30 -20.99
CA VAL A 1022 13.57 -20.63 -21.10
C VAL A 1022 13.32 -22.12 -21.36
N HIS A 1023 14.36 -22.96 -21.31
CA HIS A 1023 14.16 -24.41 -21.31
C HIS A 1023 13.37 -24.84 -20.08
N GLN A 1024 12.42 -25.77 -20.27
CA GLN A 1024 11.52 -26.20 -19.20
C GLN A 1024 12.13 -27.17 -18.20
N THR A 1025 13.37 -27.65 -18.40
CA THR A 1025 13.95 -28.75 -17.60
C THR A 1025 15.47 -28.79 -17.64
N ALA A 1026 16.11 -28.42 -18.74
CA ALA A 1026 17.55 -28.52 -18.89
C ALA A 1026 18.30 -27.25 -18.49
N THR A 1027 19.35 -27.43 -17.68
CA THR A 1027 20.42 -26.45 -17.51
C THR A 1027 21.24 -26.37 -18.80
N ILE A 1028 21.55 -25.16 -19.26
CA ILE A 1028 22.35 -24.95 -20.46
C ILE A 1028 23.71 -24.38 -20.06
N LYS A 1029 24.77 -25.08 -20.45
CA LYS A 1029 26.15 -24.60 -20.28
C LYS A 1029 26.49 -23.63 -21.39
N SER A 1030 27.14 -22.54 -21.03
CA SER A 1030 27.48 -21.46 -21.96
C SER A 1030 28.89 -20.93 -21.71
N LYS A 1031 29.53 -20.47 -22.78
CA LYS A 1031 30.68 -19.57 -22.74
C LYS A 1031 30.20 -18.14 -22.98
N LEU A 1032 30.60 -17.22 -22.11
CA LEU A 1032 30.41 -15.79 -22.26
C LEU A 1032 31.67 -15.23 -22.92
N ASP A 1033 31.52 -14.63 -24.09
CA ASP A 1033 32.58 -14.01 -24.89
C ASP A 1033 32.36 -12.50 -24.87
N LEU A 1034 33.14 -11.83 -24.03
CA LEU A 1034 32.94 -10.42 -23.68
C LEU A 1034 33.82 -9.49 -24.53
N PRO A 1035 33.38 -8.24 -24.79
CA PRO A 1035 34.29 -7.18 -25.21
C PRO A 1035 35.22 -6.81 -24.06
N GLY A 1036 36.51 -6.61 -24.35
CA GLY A 1036 37.50 -6.15 -23.37
C GLY A 1036 38.11 -7.28 -22.52
N VAL A 1037 38.77 -6.90 -21.42
CA VAL A 1037 39.58 -7.82 -20.57
C VAL A 1037 38.78 -8.49 -19.44
N GLY A 1038 37.47 -8.23 -19.35
CA GLY A 1038 36.66 -8.67 -18.21
C GLY A 1038 36.93 -7.87 -16.94
N GLY A 1039 36.37 -8.28 -15.81
CA GLY A 1039 36.59 -7.62 -14.52
C GLY A 1039 35.77 -8.17 -13.35
N ALA A 1040 35.95 -7.55 -12.19
CA ALA A 1040 35.17 -7.87 -10.99
C ALA A 1040 33.72 -7.38 -11.17
N GLY A 1041 32.78 -8.19 -10.71
CA GLY A 1041 31.36 -7.94 -10.92
C GLY A 1041 30.46 -8.63 -9.91
N THR A 1042 29.17 -8.53 -10.17
CA THR A 1042 28.12 -9.18 -9.37
C THR A 1042 27.14 -9.89 -10.27
N ARG A 1043 26.77 -11.10 -9.87
CA ARG A 1043 25.72 -11.91 -10.48
C ARG A 1043 24.47 -11.87 -9.61
N TYR A 1044 23.35 -11.60 -10.25
CA TYR A 1044 22.00 -11.68 -9.69
C TYR A 1044 21.24 -12.81 -10.39
N GLN A 1045 20.65 -13.74 -9.65
CA GLN A 1045 19.93 -14.87 -10.24
C GLN A 1045 18.60 -15.12 -9.53
N LEU A 1046 17.54 -15.30 -10.31
CA LEU A 1046 16.27 -15.84 -9.84
C LEU A 1046 16.09 -17.24 -10.43
N TYR A 1047 16.16 -18.24 -9.55
CA TYR A 1047 15.95 -19.65 -9.90
C TYR A 1047 15.41 -20.45 -8.71
N HIS A 1048 14.53 -21.38 -9.05
CA HIS A 1048 13.91 -22.38 -8.21
C HIS A 1048 13.59 -23.60 -9.10
N PRO A 1049 13.80 -24.84 -8.62
CA PRO A 1049 13.59 -26.06 -9.41
C PRO A 1049 12.12 -26.33 -9.77
N ASP A 1050 11.18 -25.82 -8.98
CA ASP A 1050 9.75 -25.77 -9.36
C ASP A 1050 9.46 -24.45 -10.10
N PRO A 1051 9.11 -24.48 -11.41
CA PRO A 1051 8.76 -23.29 -12.17
C PRO A 1051 7.50 -22.57 -11.65
N LEU A 1052 6.69 -23.25 -10.84
CA LEU A 1052 5.47 -22.72 -10.24
C LEU A 1052 5.67 -22.27 -8.79
N ALA A 1053 6.90 -22.25 -8.27
CA ALA A 1053 7.16 -21.70 -6.94
C ALA A 1053 6.79 -20.22 -6.89
N THR A 1054 6.13 -19.80 -5.81
CA THR A 1054 5.55 -18.46 -5.65
C THR A 1054 5.82 -17.93 -4.23
N ASN A 1055 5.72 -16.61 -4.04
CA ASN A 1055 5.74 -15.98 -2.71
C ASN A 1055 4.33 -15.74 -2.13
N GLU A 1056 3.30 -16.38 -2.68
CA GLU A 1056 1.91 -16.11 -2.30
C GLU A 1056 1.57 -16.56 -0.88
N ARG A 1057 2.31 -17.50 -0.28
CA ARG A 1057 2.01 -18.01 1.08
C ARG A 1057 3.20 -17.88 2.02
N SER A 1058 4.38 -18.20 1.51
CA SER A 1058 5.68 -18.12 2.17
C SER A 1058 6.69 -17.64 1.15
N VAL A 1059 7.82 -17.10 1.61
CA VAL A 1059 8.92 -16.75 0.72
C VAL A 1059 9.58 -18.04 0.25
N ASN A 1060 9.43 -18.35 -1.04
CA ASN A 1060 10.05 -19.49 -1.71
C ASN A 1060 10.98 -19.04 -2.85
N LEU A 1061 10.75 -17.83 -3.38
CA LEU A 1061 11.55 -17.18 -4.39
C LEU A 1061 12.34 -16.03 -3.76
N THR A 1062 13.64 -16.00 -4.02
CA THR A 1062 14.54 -14.90 -3.62
C THR A 1062 15.56 -14.67 -4.73
N ILE A 1063 16.15 -13.46 -4.76
CA ILE A 1063 17.25 -13.15 -5.67
C ILE A 1063 18.55 -13.61 -5.00
N GLN A 1064 19.32 -14.43 -5.71
CA GLN A 1064 20.67 -14.78 -5.30
C GLN A 1064 21.64 -13.72 -5.81
N GLU A 1065 22.34 -13.05 -4.91
CA GLU A 1065 23.38 -12.08 -5.21
C GLU A 1065 24.75 -12.68 -4.85
N VAL A 1066 25.65 -12.79 -5.83
CA VAL A 1066 26.96 -13.42 -5.66
C VAL A 1066 28.04 -12.62 -6.39
N PRO A 1067 29.12 -12.20 -5.72
CA PRO A 1067 30.29 -11.62 -6.38
C PRO A 1067 30.88 -12.60 -7.39
N VAL A 1068 31.29 -12.09 -8.56
CA VAL A 1068 31.89 -12.89 -9.63
C VAL A 1068 33.09 -12.15 -10.24
N THR A 1069 34.00 -12.90 -10.82
CA THR A 1069 35.00 -12.38 -11.76
C THR A 1069 34.59 -12.88 -13.13
N ILE A 1070 34.47 -11.97 -14.09
CA ILE A 1070 34.15 -12.33 -15.46
C ILE A 1070 35.40 -12.07 -16.28
N ASP A 1071 36.02 -13.14 -16.77
CA ASP A 1071 37.17 -13.08 -17.68
C ASP A 1071 36.70 -12.94 -19.14
N GLU A 1072 37.63 -12.71 -20.07
CA GLU A 1072 37.36 -12.64 -21.52
C GLU A 1072 36.48 -13.81 -22.01
N ILE A 1073 36.73 -15.01 -21.48
CA ILE A 1073 35.90 -16.20 -21.67
C ILE A 1073 35.51 -16.77 -20.31
N THR A 1074 34.24 -16.65 -19.95
CA THR A 1074 33.70 -17.20 -18.70
C THR A 1074 32.71 -18.31 -18.98
N GLU A 1075 32.89 -19.48 -18.38
CA GLU A 1075 31.90 -20.56 -18.44
C GLU A 1075 30.84 -20.38 -17.34
N TYR A 1076 29.57 -20.56 -17.72
CA TYR A 1076 28.46 -20.47 -16.78
C TYR A 1076 27.36 -21.48 -17.13
N GLU A 1077 26.69 -21.99 -16.10
CA GLU A 1077 25.54 -22.89 -16.25
C GLU A 1077 24.25 -22.14 -15.90
N PHE A 1078 23.38 -21.93 -16.90
CA PHE A 1078 22.10 -21.28 -16.69
C PHE A 1078 21.04 -22.33 -16.35
N PRO A 1079 20.47 -22.35 -15.12
CA PRO A 1079 19.43 -23.30 -14.74
C PRO A 1079 18.17 -23.10 -15.60
N PRO A 1080 17.31 -24.13 -15.75
CA PRO A 1080 16.10 -24.00 -16.55
C PRO A 1080 15.15 -22.96 -15.96
N HIS A 1081 14.33 -22.34 -16.82
CA HIS A 1081 13.31 -21.34 -16.46
C HIS A 1081 13.82 -20.28 -15.47
N SER A 1082 15.00 -19.73 -15.76
CA SER A 1082 15.69 -18.77 -14.91
C SER A 1082 15.97 -17.46 -15.65
N ILE A 1083 16.22 -16.42 -14.86
CA ILE A 1083 16.84 -15.17 -15.29
C ILE A 1083 18.11 -14.95 -14.47
N THR A 1084 19.20 -14.62 -15.16
CA THR A 1084 20.48 -14.29 -14.55
C THR A 1084 20.99 -12.97 -15.14
N SER A 1085 21.39 -12.06 -14.27
CA SER A 1085 22.00 -10.78 -14.65
C SER A 1085 23.42 -10.69 -14.10
N PHE A 1086 24.35 -10.24 -14.94
CA PHE A 1086 25.72 -9.91 -14.58
C PHE A 1086 25.92 -8.41 -14.71
N THR A 1087 26.73 -7.86 -13.80
CA THR A 1087 27.26 -6.49 -13.92
C THR A 1087 28.73 -6.51 -13.60
N TRP A 1088 29.56 -5.84 -14.41
CA TRP A 1088 31.00 -5.74 -14.18
C TRP A 1088 31.54 -4.43 -14.77
N SER A 1089 32.81 -4.15 -14.53
CA SER A 1089 33.53 -3.05 -15.18
C SER A 1089 34.89 -3.52 -15.67
N GLU A 1090 35.30 -3.04 -16.84
CA GLU A 1090 36.65 -3.24 -17.41
C GLU A 1090 37.77 -2.60 -16.58
#